data_AF-A0A151KYX3-F1
#
_entry.id   AF-A0A151KYX3-F1
#
_cell.length_a   1.000
_cell.length_b   1.000
_cell.length_c   1.000
_cell.angle_alpha   90.00
_cell.angle_beta   90.00
_cell.angle_gamma   90.00
#
_symmetry.space_group_name_H-M   'P 1'
#
loop_
_entity.id
_entity.type
_entity.pdbx_description
1 polymer ?
#
loop_
_entity_poly.entity_id
_entity_poly.type
_entity_poly.pdbx_seq_one_letter_code
_entity_poly.pdbx_strand_id
1 'polypeptide(L)'
;MGFQQQFRQLLRILLIVFLAALMLMSISRGWFFLLAADFTRVADLSQDVWRAFYVGLRFDAKVVALAFAPLLLSGLVMVASSRLFCWWRKLLPSYVGLIFFLLTAFSIGNYYYYVTYGNYIDVFAFGLFDDDTHAVLVNAWQDYPILRSFFISVVLAWLAYQGAAWLVERAKQWCGPARHWSLTTFSVVATIVVYVIVARGSVGTLPLKRYHANVSEYKVLNIITPNAFMALDWAKGDYKEQSKFEPVSADALQAQMLKVLGQPTPEYRTPENRYLAENPPHVVMALMEGMGNNVLIEDDEQNNDLLGALREGFEQDFVFKRFMAGTSATIDSIVMMLLHSDVPTISHSSAQKVALPSSAVLPYKHAGYRVVFIYGGNSMWRNLSNYLPVQGFDQVYDENSIKNVFPGAGQYADTWGVPDEFTFKFARKLLDEATQPTLIYIMTVTNHSPFRAPDYYQPKPVHVSERLAALLGPMADQGEKLLQAYQYANDSLGQFVQGIKASSLADKTIIAASGDHRVRYLSIEREDEFGLTFGVPFYLYAPQSILTQVDFHYDPSRIGSHRDIFPTLYSLSLSGQSYISLGGENLLSSHEVSNIGFNASRVITLQGAYSTGQPDVLYPWADGLLSQTETRVNPDPEWAQEYRKLMNAYLRYQVTQK
;
A
#
# COMPACT_ATOMS: atom_id res chain seq x y z
N MET A 1 -42.31 -14.52 32.01
CA MET A 1 -41.71 -15.23 30.85
C MET A 1 -40.41 -15.84 31.31
N GLY A 2 -40.11 -17.08 30.91
CA GLY A 2 -38.82 -17.71 31.26
C GLY A 2 -37.67 -17.20 30.38
N PHE A 3 -36.43 -17.39 30.85
CA PHE A 3 -35.19 -17.02 30.13
C PHE A 3 -35.22 -17.42 28.65
N GLN A 4 -35.58 -18.67 28.35
CA GLN A 4 -35.58 -19.18 26.97
C GLN A 4 -36.54 -18.43 26.04
N GLN A 5 -37.67 -17.97 26.55
CA GLN A 5 -38.65 -17.24 25.77
C GLN A 5 -38.15 -15.82 25.48
N GLN A 6 -37.61 -15.15 26.51
CA GLN A 6 -37.03 -13.81 26.38
C GLN A 6 -35.82 -13.81 25.45
N PHE A 7 -34.96 -14.82 25.54
CA PHE A 7 -33.84 -15.03 24.63
C PHE A 7 -34.29 -15.19 23.16
N ARG A 8 -35.31 -16.00 22.89
CA ARG A 8 -35.85 -16.16 21.53
C ARG A 8 -36.45 -14.87 20.98
N GLN A 9 -37.15 -14.10 21.83
CA GLN A 9 -37.67 -12.79 21.44
C GLN A 9 -36.53 -11.84 21.08
N LEU A 10 -35.51 -11.74 21.94
CA LEU A 10 -34.30 -10.95 21.70
C LEU A 10 -33.69 -11.27 20.32
N LEU A 11 -33.36 -12.54 20.07
CA LEU A 11 -32.72 -12.95 18.82
C LEU A 11 -33.56 -12.66 17.59
N ARG A 12 -34.86 -12.97 17.63
CA ARG A 12 -35.74 -12.77 16.47
C ARG A 12 -35.95 -11.29 16.16
N ILE A 13 -36.16 -10.45 17.18
CA ILE A 13 -36.29 -9.00 16.98
C ILE A 13 -35.00 -8.45 16.40
N LEU A 14 -33.85 -8.77 17.00
CA LEU A 14 -32.56 -8.26 16.52
C LEU A 14 -32.23 -8.76 15.12
N LEU A 15 -32.52 -10.01 14.78
CA LEU A 15 -32.30 -10.53 13.43
C LEU A 15 -33.15 -9.77 12.39
N ILE A 16 -34.43 -9.54 12.66
CA ILE A 16 -35.31 -8.81 11.73
C ILE A 16 -34.83 -7.37 11.54
N VAL A 17 -34.49 -6.69 12.63
CA VAL A 17 -34.00 -5.30 12.58
C VAL A 17 -32.64 -5.23 11.89
N PHE A 18 -31.75 -6.21 12.14
CA PHE A 18 -30.44 -6.33 11.49
C PHE A 18 -30.61 -6.49 9.97
N LEU A 19 -31.50 -7.38 9.52
CA LEU A 19 -31.79 -7.59 8.10
C LEU A 19 -32.42 -6.34 7.46
N ALA A 20 -33.30 -5.63 8.18
CA ALA A 20 -33.89 -4.38 7.69
C ALA A 20 -32.82 -3.27 7.54
N ALA A 21 -31.88 -3.16 8.48
CA ALA A 21 -30.78 -2.21 8.39
C ALA A 21 -29.82 -2.55 7.24
N LEU A 22 -29.50 -3.83 7.05
CA LEU A 22 -28.73 -4.31 5.89
C LEU A 22 -29.42 -4.00 4.56
N MET A 23 -30.74 -4.21 4.48
CA MET A 23 -31.52 -3.89 3.30
C MET A 23 -31.48 -2.38 3.00
N LEU A 24 -31.64 -1.53 4.02
CA LEU A 24 -31.49 -0.08 3.88
C LEU A 24 -30.12 0.29 3.30
N MET A 25 -29.02 -0.21 3.89
CA MET A 25 -27.67 0.10 3.41
C MET A 25 -27.42 -0.42 1.98
N SER A 26 -27.95 -1.60 1.65
CA SER A 26 -27.85 -2.18 0.31
C SER A 26 -28.62 -1.35 -0.72
N ILE A 27 -29.82 -0.86 -0.38
CA ILE A 27 -30.59 0.05 -1.22
C ILE A 27 -29.85 1.38 -1.39
N SER A 28 -29.29 1.93 -0.31
CA SER A 28 -28.49 3.16 -0.38
C SER A 28 -27.26 3.00 -1.28
N ARG A 29 -26.55 1.87 -1.20
CA ARG A 29 -25.43 1.58 -2.12
C ARG A 29 -25.92 1.44 -3.56
N GLY A 30 -27.02 0.72 -3.78
CA GLY A 30 -27.63 0.58 -5.09
C GLY A 30 -27.97 1.94 -5.70
N TRP A 31 -28.59 2.82 -4.91
CA TRP A 31 -28.90 4.18 -5.31
C TRP A 31 -27.65 5.00 -5.63
N PHE A 32 -26.62 4.94 -4.78
CA PHE A 32 -25.33 5.58 -5.04
C PHE A 32 -24.73 5.07 -6.37
N PHE A 33 -24.68 3.76 -6.58
CA PHE A 33 -24.21 3.17 -7.84
C PHE A 33 -24.97 3.70 -9.05
N LEU A 34 -26.32 3.72 -9.01
CA LEU A 34 -27.14 4.21 -10.11
C LEU A 34 -26.87 5.69 -10.46
N LEU A 35 -26.50 6.50 -9.47
CA LEU A 35 -26.23 7.93 -9.66
C LEU A 35 -24.77 8.22 -10.05
N ALA A 36 -23.83 7.34 -9.72
CA ALA A 36 -22.41 7.58 -9.89
C ALA A 36 -21.79 6.84 -11.08
N ALA A 37 -22.35 5.68 -11.46
CA ALA A 37 -21.76 4.81 -12.46
C ALA A 37 -22.12 5.22 -13.89
N ASP A 38 -21.14 5.18 -14.76
CA ASP A 38 -21.33 5.24 -16.21
C ASP A 38 -21.64 3.83 -16.74
N PHE A 39 -22.92 3.58 -17.06
CA PHE A 39 -23.38 2.26 -17.51
C PHE A 39 -22.72 1.77 -18.80
N THR A 40 -22.14 2.67 -19.61
CA THR A 40 -21.39 2.26 -20.80
C THR A 40 -20.09 1.56 -20.43
N ARG A 41 -19.41 2.05 -19.38
CA ARG A 41 -18.17 1.44 -18.85
C ARG A 41 -18.42 0.18 -18.04
N VAL A 42 -19.60 0.07 -17.44
CA VAL A 42 -19.94 -1.05 -16.55
C VAL A 42 -20.35 -2.32 -17.32
N ALA A 43 -20.78 -2.18 -18.58
CA ALA A 43 -21.26 -3.31 -19.39
C ALA A 43 -20.26 -4.49 -19.42
N ASP A 44 -18.96 -4.19 -19.49
CA ASP A 44 -17.89 -5.18 -19.55
C ASP A 44 -17.32 -5.58 -18.18
N LEU A 45 -17.84 -5.00 -17.08
CA LEU A 45 -17.32 -5.13 -15.72
C LEU A 45 -18.31 -5.82 -14.76
N SER A 46 -19.15 -6.72 -15.26
CA SER A 46 -20.20 -7.38 -14.47
C SER A 46 -19.68 -8.11 -13.21
N GLN A 47 -18.52 -8.76 -13.30
CA GLN A 47 -17.88 -9.43 -12.16
C GLN A 47 -17.41 -8.44 -11.08
N ASP A 48 -16.85 -7.31 -11.51
CA ASP A 48 -16.39 -6.24 -10.62
C ASP A 48 -17.56 -5.56 -9.90
N VAL A 49 -18.70 -5.37 -10.59
CA VAL A 49 -19.94 -4.90 -9.98
C VAL A 49 -20.40 -5.88 -8.90
N TRP A 50 -20.48 -7.17 -9.22
CA TRP A 50 -20.85 -8.18 -8.24
C TRP A 50 -19.92 -8.14 -7.02
N ARG A 51 -18.60 -8.02 -7.26
CA ARG A 51 -17.58 -7.91 -6.20
C ARG A 51 -17.80 -6.66 -5.33
N ALA A 52 -18.10 -5.51 -5.93
CA ALA A 52 -18.39 -4.25 -5.23
C ALA A 52 -19.59 -4.39 -4.28
N PHE A 53 -20.69 -5.00 -4.75
CA PHE A 53 -21.87 -5.22 -3.92
C PHE A 53 -21.67 -6.30 -2.87
N TYR A 54 -20.97 -7.39 -3.19
CA TYR A 54 -20.68 -8.47 -2.24
C TYR A 54 -19.77 -8.00 -1.10
N VAL A 55 -18.65 -7.35 -1.43
CA VAL A 55 -17.73 -6.80 -0.42
C VAL A 55 -18.40 -5.67 0.34
N GLY A 56 -19.16 -4.83 -0.35
CA GLY A 56 -19.95 -3.79 0.28
C GLY A 56 -20.93 -4.32 1.32
N LEU A 57 -21.66 -5.40 1.01
CA LEU A 57 -22.58 -6.05 1.94
C LEU A 57 -21.86 -6.53 3.21
N ARG A 58 -20.60 -6.97 3.10
CA ARG A 58 -19.77 -7.35 4.25
C ARG A 58 -19.40 -6.14 5.11
N PHE A 59 -19.09 -5.00 4.49
CA PHE A 59 -18.87 -3.74 5.24
C PHE A 59 -20.15 -3.29 5.95
N ASP A 60 -21.30 -3.41 5.30
CA ASP A 60 -22.59 -3.06 5.90
C ASP A 60 -22.92 -3.97 7.07
N ALA A 61 -22.75 -5.28 6.89
CA ALA A 61 -23.00 -6.28 7.93
C ALA A 61 -22.12 -6.03 9.16
N LYS A 62 -20.85 -5.69 8.95
CA LYS A 62 -19.92 -5.31 10.02
C LYS A 62 -20.43 -4.08 10.79
N VAL A 63 -20.80 -3.01 10.09
CA VAL A 63 -21.27 -1.76 10.73
C VAL A 63 -22.59 -1.98 11.45
N VAL A 64 -23.54 -2.69 10.85
CA VAL A 64 -24.84 -3.03 11.46
C VAL A 64 -24.62 -3.91 12.69
N ALA A 65 -23.68 -4.86 12.67
CA ALA A 65 -23.33 -5.65 13.84
C ALA A 65 -22.69 -4.79 14.94
N LEU A 66 -21.79 -3.88 14.62
CA LEU A 66 -21.23 -2.98 15.64
C LEU A 66 -22.32 -2.05 16.22
N ALA A 67 -23.21 -1.51 15.37
CA ALA A 67 -24.31 -0.63 15.77
C ALA A 67 -25.33 -1.31 16.69
N PHE A 68 -25.66 -2.59 16.45
CA PHE A 68 -26.60 -3.33 17.30
C PHE A 68 -25.95 -4.11 18.44
N ALA A 69 -24.62 -4.07 18.58
CA ALA A 69 -23.91 -4.78 19.64
C ALA A 69 -24.37 -4.36 21.05
N PRO A 70 -24.61 -3.06 21.33
CA PRO A 70 -25.14 -2.63 22.62
C PRO A 70 -26.50 -3.26 22.93
N LEU A 71 -27.41 -3.40 21.95
CA LEU A 71 -28.69 -4.06 22.15
C LEU A 71 -28.55 -5.57 22.39
N LEU A 72 -27.66 -6.24 21.66
CA LEU A 72 -27.40 -7.66 21.86
C LEU A 72 -26.82 -7.92 23.25
N LEU A 73 -25.73 -7.22 23.61
CA LEU A 73 -25.03 -7.43 24.89
C LEU A 73 -25.92 -7.08 26.08
N SER A 74 -26.57 -5.92 26.06
CA SER A 74 -27.52 -5.54 27.11
C SER A 74 -28.71 -6.51 27.17
N GLY A 75 -29.21 -6.95 26.01
CA GLY A 75 -30.29 -7.92 25.92
C GLY A 75 -29.92 -9.26 26.55
N LEU A 76 -28.74 -9.82 26.23
CA LEU A 76 -28.26 -11.09 26.77
C LEU A 76 -28.18 -11.07 28.31
N VAL A 77 -27.72 -9.95 28.88
CA VAL A 77 -27.68 -9.76 30.35
C VAL A 77 -29.09 -9.61 30.93
N MET A 78 -29.94 -8.78 30.30
CA MET A 78 -31.25 -8.44 30.84
C MET A 78 -32.28 -9.57 30.69
N VAL A 79 -32.08 -10.54 29.79
CA VAL A 79 -32.92 -11.75 29.63
C VAL A 79 -32.95 -12.61 30.90
N ALA A 80 -32.01 -12.46 31.83
CA ALA A 80 -32.06 -13.13 33.14
C ALA A 80 -33.14 -12.56 34.07
N SER A 81 -33.63 -11.33 33.84
CA SER A 81 -34.61 -10.65 34.69
C SER A 81 -35.78 -10.10 33.89
N SER A 82 -36.99 -10.59 34.17
CA SER A 82 -38.21 -10.15 33.46
C SER A 82 -38.47 -8.65 33.59
N ARG A 83 -38.10 -8.03 34.71
CA ARG A 83 -38.24 -6.58 34.91
C ARG A 83 -37.26 -5.81 34.02
N LEU A 84 -36.00 -6.21 33.99
CA LEU A 84 -34.97 -5.56 33.16
C LEU A 84 -35.25 -5.76 31.67
N PHE A 85 -35.65 -6.97 31.26
CA PHE A 85 -36.03 -7.23 29.87
C PHE A 85 -37.25 -6.41 29.41
N CYS A 86 -38.17 -6.07 30.33
CA CYS A 86 -39.28 -5.17 30.02
C CYS A 86 -38.79 -3.75 29.71
N TRP A 87 -37.82 -3.23 30.48
CA TRP A 87 -37.17 -1.95 30.21
C TRP A 87 -36.42 -1.97 28.88
N TRP A 88 -35.65 -3.03 28.62
CA TRP A 88 -34.94 -3.22 27.36
C TRP A 88 -35.89 -3.12 26.15
N ARG A 89 -37.04 -3.79 26.20
CA ARG A 89 -38.07 -3.73 25.14
C ARG A 89 -38.67 -2.33 24.92
N LYS A 90 -38.77 -1.50 25.97
CA LYS A 90 -39.26 -0.12 25.84
C LYS A 90 -38.23 0.79 25.16
N LEU A 91 -36.94 0.57 25.42
CA LEU A 91 -35.85 1.37 24.86
C LEU A 91 -35.48 0.96 23.42
N LEU A 92 -35.72 -0.31 23.06
CA LEU A 92 -35.33 -0.84 21.76
C LEU A 92 -35.86 -0.02 20.58
N PRO A 93 -37.16 0.33 20.47
CA PRO A 93 -37.66 1.05 19.29
C PRO A 93 -36.96 2.40 19.08
N SER A 94 -36.71 3.16 20.17
CA SER A 94 -36.00 4.44 20.12
C SER A 94 -34.56 4.26 19.64
N TYR A 95 -33.87 3.23 20.14
CA TYR A 95 -32.50 2.92 19.70
C TYR A 95 -32.47 2.52 18.22
N VAL A 96 -33.42 1.68 17.78
CA VAL A 96 -33.54 1.29 16.36
C VAL A 96 -33.80 2.51 15.48
N GLY A 97 -34.70 3.40 15.87
CA GLY A 97 -34.94 4.66 15.16
C GLY A 97 -33.67 5.51 15.04
N LEU A 98 -32.90 5.66 16.11
CA LEU A 98 -31.62 6.37 16.10
C LEU A 98 -30.61 5.74 15.14
N ILE A 99 -30.44 4.41 15.16
CA ILE A 99 -29.53 3.72 14.24
C ILE A 99 -29.96 3.94 12.79
N PHE A 100 -31.26 3.80 12.46
CA PHE A 100 -31.75 4.03 11.10
C PHE A 100 -31.60 5.49 10.65
N PHE A 101 -31.76 6.45 11.56
CA PHE A 101 -31.46 7.86 11.29
C PHE A 101 -29.99 8.02 10.88
N LEU A 102 -29.05 7.50 11.69
CA LEU A 102 -27.62 7.61 11.43
C LEU A 102 -27.24 6.90 10.13
N LEU A 103 -27.70 5.65 9.92
CA LEU A 103 -27.41 4.89 8.71
C LEU A 103 -27.86 5.63 7.45
N THR A 104 -29.05 6.23 7.47
CA THR A 104 -29.58 7.01 6.34
C THR A 104 -28.78 8.30 6.14
N ALA A 105 -28.63 9.11 7.19
CA ALA A 105 -28.01 10.42 7.11
C ALA A 105 -26.56 10.32 6.60
N PHE A 106 -25.78 9.39 7.13
CA PHE A 106 -24.39 9.19 6.70
C PHE A 106 -24.29 8.57 5.30
N SER A 107 -25.23 7.71 4.89
CA SER A 107 -25.25 7.19 3.51
C SER A 107 -25.50 8.31 2.49
N ILE A 108 -26.45 9.21 2.78
CA ILE A 108 -26.72 10.39 1.94
C ILE A 108 -25.52 11.34 1.95
N GLY A 109 -24.94 11.60 3.12
CA GLY A 109 -23.77 12.46 3.27
C GLY A 109 -22.57 11.94 2.47
N ASN A 110 -22.32 10.63 2.47
CA ASN A 110 -21.24 10.02 1.70
C ASN A 110 -21.43 10.17 0.19
N TYR A 111 -22.68 10.08 -0.30
CA TYR A 111 -22.98 10.34 -1.71
C TYR A 111 -22.66 11.79 -2.10
N TYR A 112 -23.12 12.78 -1.33
CA TYR A 112 -22.83 14.19 -1.65
C TYR A 112 -21.34 14.52 -1.48
N TYR A 113 -20.66 13.92 -0.51
CA TYR A 113 -19.20 14.02 -0.40
C TYR A 113 -18.51 13.53 -1.68
N TYR A 114 -18.96 12.41 -2.25
CA TYR A 114 -18.47 11.94 -3.55
C TYR A 114 -18.78 12.90 -4.71
N VAL A 115 -19.99 13.42 -4.80
CA VAL A 115 -20.35 14.39 -5.85
C VAL A 115 -19.40 15.60 -5.83
N THR A 116 -18.97 16.00 -4.64
CA THR A 116 -18.12 17.18 -4.43
C THR A 116 -16.65 16.90 -4.66
N TYR A 117 -16.15 15.81 -4.08
CA TYR A 117 -14.72 15.55 -3.94
C TYR A 117 -14.22 14.36 -4.77
N GLY A 118 -15.12 13.67 -5.48
CA GLY A 118 -14.81 12.52 -6.33
C GLY A 118 -14.31 11.29 -5.57
N ASN A 119 -14.57 11.21 -4.26
CA ASN A 119 -14.15 10.12 -3.38
C ASN A 119 -15.18 9.87 -2.25
N TYR A 120 -15.11 8.75 -1.53
CA TYR A 120 -15.81 8.62 -0.25
C TYR A 120 -15.13 9.49 0.82
N ILE A 121 -15.77 9.64 1.99
CA ILE A 121 -15.23 10.43 3.12
C ILE A 121 -13.79 10.02 3.46
N ASP A 122 -12.83 10.95 3.27
CA ASP A 122 -11.42 10.75 3.57
C ASP A 122 -10.86 11.84 4.51
N VAL A 123 -9.55 11.83 4.79
CA VAL A 123 -8.89 12.76 5.73
C VAL A 123 -9.17 14.24 5.42
N PHE A 124 -9.47 14.58 4.15
CA PHE A 124 -9.80 15.95 3.74
C PHE A 124 -11.04 16.49 4.48
N ALA A 125 -11.99 15.62 4.86
CA ALA A 125 -13.15 16.03 5.65
C ALA A 125 -12.75 16.71 6.97
N PHE A 126 -11.65 16.28 7.60
CA PHE A 126 -11.15 16.86 8.84
C PHE A 126 -10.35 18.15 8.61
N GLY A 127 -9.56 18.23 7.52
CA GLY A 127 -8.85 19.47 7.16
C GLY A 127 -9.80 20.65 6.93
N LEU A 128 -10.97 20.40 6.33
CA LEU A 128 -12.02 21.40 6.17
C LEU A 128 -12.55 21.97 7.50
N PHE A 129 -12.62 21.14 8.55
CA PHE A 129 -13.02 21.61 9.88
C PHE A 129 -11.94 22.47 10.53
N ASP A 130 -10.66 22.15 10.31
CA ASP A 130 -9.53 22.88 10.89
C ASP A 130 -9.31 24.26 10.23
N ASP A 131 -9.54 24.40 8.92
CA ASP A 131 -9.24 25.62 8.17
C ASP A 131 -10.32 26.72 8.31
N ASP A 132 -11.59 26.42 7.98
CA ASP A 132 -12.73 27.35 8.14
C ASP A 132 -14.06 26.59 8.15
N THR A 133 -14.43 26.06 9.33
CA THR A 133 -15.69 25.34 9.53
C THR A 133 -16.92 26.16 9.09
N HIS A 134 -16.90 27.50 9.21
CA HIS A 134 -18.05 28.32 8.85
C HIS A 134 -18.27 28.33 7.34
N ALA A 135 -17.22 28.57 6.55
CA ALA A 135 -17.31 28.54 5.09
C ALA A 135 -17.79 27.18 4.56
N VAL A 136 -17.31 26.09 5.16
CA VAL A 136 -17.69 24.72 4.80
C VAL A 136 -19.18 24.47 5.07
N LEU A 137 -19.69 24.91 6.22
CA LEU A 137 -21.11 24.76 6.57
C LEU A 137 -22.02 25.60 5.66
N VAL A 138 -21.59 26.82 5.30
CA VAL A 138 -22.33 27.68 4.36
C VAL A 138 -22.40 27.03 2.98
N ASN A 139 -21.27 26.58 2.43
CA ASN A 139 -21.25 25.91 1.12
C ASN A 139 -22.08 24.63 1.13
N ALA A 140 -21.95 23.81 2.18
CA ALA A 140 -22.75 22.59 2.30
C ALA A 140 -24.26 22.87 2.36
N TRP A 141 -24.68 23.96 3.01
CA TRP A 141 -26.08 24.38 3.08
C TRP A 141 -26.62 24.90 1.74
N GLN A 142 -25.78 25.55 0.94
CA GLN A 142 -26.15 26.08 -0.37
C GLN A 142 -26.18 24.99 -1.45
N ASP A 143 -25.18 24.11 -1.45
CA ASP A 143 -24.93 23.17 -2.54
C ASP A 143 -25.67 21.84 -2.37
N TYR A 144 -25.99 21.45 -1.13
CA TYR A 144 -26.63 20.16 -0.86
C TYR A 144 -28.03 20.31 -0.29
N PRO A 145 -28.96 19.39 -0.64
CA PRO A 145 -30.32 19.42 -0.11
C PRO A 145 -30.36 18.87 1.33
N ILE A 146 -29.71 19.56 2.27
CA ILE A 146 -29.56 19.15 3.68
C ILE A 146 -30.92 18.93 4.33
N LEU A 147 -31.87 19.86 4.17
CA LEU A 147 -33.20 19.73 4.74
C LEU A 147 -33.94 18.50 4.21
N ARG A 148 -33.92 18.24 2.90
CA ARG A 148 -34.56 17.06 2.31
C ARG A 148 -33.91 15.78 2.84
N SER A 149 -32.59 15.76 2.93
CA SER A 149 -31.81 14.63 3.44
C SER A 149 -32.12 14.34 4.92
N PHE A 150 -32.25 15.40 5.72
CA PHE A 150 -32.67 15.32 7.12
C PHE A 150 -34.10 14.77 7.24
N PHE A 151 -35.07 15.31 6.50
CA PHE A 151 -36.45 14.83 6.55
C PHE A 151 -36.59 13.37 6.11
N ILE A 152 -35.89 12.95 5.05
CA ILE A 152 -35.84 11.54 4.63
C ILE A 152 -35.29 10.66 5.77
N SER A 153 -34.20 11.09 6.41
CA SER A 153 -33.60 10.36 7.52
C SER A 153 -34.54 10.25 8.73
N VAL A 154 -35.27 11.33 9.06
CA VAL A 154 -36.29 11.34 10.12
C VAL A 154 -37.46 10.42 9.79
N VAL A 155 -37.97 10.45 8.54
CA VAL A 155 -39.08 9.59 8.12
C VAL A 155 -38.69 8.11 8.20
N LEU A 156 -37.51 7.74 7.69
CA LEU A 156 -37.02 6.35 7.76
C LEU A 156 -36.75 5.90 9.21
N ALA A 157 -36.22 6.79 10.05
CA ALA A 157 -36.06 6.54 11.48
C ALA A 157 -37.40 6.32 12.19
N TRP A 158 -38.41 7.13 11.87
CA TRP A 158 -39.76 6.96 12.40
C TRP A 158 -40.40 5.65 11.94
N LEU A 159 -40.30 5.30 10.65
CA LEU A 159 -40.79 4.00 10.14
C LEU A 159 -40.09 2.82 10.83
N ALA A 160 -38.79 2.90 11.03
CA ALA A 160 -38.03 1.87 11.74
C ALA A 160 -38.43 1.77 13.22
N TYR A 161 -38.66 2.90 13.88
CA TYR A 161 -39.20 2.95 15.24
C TYR A 161 -40.57 2.26 15.31
N GLN A 162 -41.50 2.61 14.41
CA GLN A 162 -42.84 2.03 14.38
C GLN A 162 -42.79 0.52 14.11
N GLY A 163 -41.95 0.10 13.15
CA GLY A 163 -41.70 -1.31 12.86
C GLY A 163 -41.13 -2.07 14.06
N ALA A 164 -40.15 -1.49 14.76
CA ALA A 164 -39.56 -2.08 15.95
C ALA A 164 -40.54 -2.15 17.13
N ALA A 165 -41.34 -1.10 17.36
CA ALA A 165 -42.40 -1.10 18.38
C ALA A 165 -43.45 -2.18 18.09
N TRP A 166 -43.89 -2.29 16.83
CA TRP A 166 -44.79 -3.34 16.39
C TRP A 166 -44.20 -4.74 16.55
N LEU A 167 -42.91 -4.93 16.23
CA LEU A 167 -42.21 -6.20 16.44
C LEU A 167 -42.15 -6.57 17.92
N VAL A 168 -41.88 -5.61 18.81
CA VAL A 168 -41.88 -5.82 20.26
C VAL A 168 -43.26 -6.25 20.76
N GLU A 169 -44.34 -5.64 20.26
CA GLU A 169 -45.70 -6.03 20.60
C GLU A 169 -46.04 -7.44 20.09
N ARG A 170 -45.72 -7.75 18.84
CA ARG A 170 -45.91 -9.11 18.28
C ARG A 170 -45.06 -10.16 18.98
N ALA A 171 -43.85 -9.81 19.41
CA ALA A 171 -42.96 -10.73 20.08
C ALA A 171 -43.54 -11.26 21.40
N LYS A 172 -44.45 -10.53 22.05
CA LYS A 172 -45.16 -11.01 23.25
C LYS A 172 -45.99 -12.26 22.98
N GLN A 173 -46.47 -12.44 21.75
CA GLN A 173 -47.27 -13.59 21.31
C GLN A 173 -46.40 -14.77 20.85
N TRP A 174 -45.08 -14.60 20.72
CA TRP A 174 -44.17 -15.70 20.37
C TRP A 174 -43.99 -16.64 21.56
N CYS A 175 -44.85 -17.64 21.60
CA CYS A 175 -44.76 -18.78 22.51
C CYS A 175 -44.26 -20.00 21.73
N GLY A 176 -43.39 -20.79 22.35
CA GLY A 176 -42.92 -22.06 21.79
C GLY A 176 -42.52 -23.00 22.92
N PRO A 177 -42.40 -24.31 22.64
CA PRO A 177 -42.14 -25.30 23.68
C PRO A 177 -40.82 -25.02 24.41
N ALA A 178 -40.76 -25.38 25.69
CA ALA A 178 -39.52 -25.37 26.46
C ALA A 178 -38.52 -26.33 25.79
N ARG A 179 -37.27 -25.89 25.64
CA ARG A 179 -36.18 -26.69 25.07
C ARG A 179 -35.27 -27.16 26.18
N HIS A 180 -34.52 -28.23 25.94
CA HIS A 180 -33.46 -28.65 26.85
C HIS A 180 -32.42 -27.52 27.02
N TRP A 181 -31.84 -27.39 28.21
CA TRP A 181 -30.93 -26.28 28.55
C TRP A 181 -29.71 -26.25 27.63
N SER A 182 -29.16 -27.41 27.25
CA SER A 182 -28.00 -27.53 26.35
C SER A 182 -28.25 -26.89 24.99
N LEU A 183 -29.44 -27.03 24.42
CA LEU A 183 -29.81 -26.41 23.14
C LEU A 183 -29.93 -24.88 23.25
N THR A 184 -30.35 -24.38 24.41
CA THR A 184 -30.39 -22.94 24.68
C THR A 184 -28.96 -22.39 24.82
N THR A 185 -28.10 -23.07 25.59
CA THR A 185 -26.69 -22.69 25.74
C THR A 185 -25.97 -22.71 24.39
N PHE A 186 -26.14 -23.76 23.59
CA PHE A 186 -25.59 -23.83 22.23
C PHE A 186 -26.07 -22.66 21.37
N SER A 187 -27.36 -22.30 21.43
CA SER A 187 -27.91 -21.17 20.67
C SER A 187 -27.32 -19.82 21.10
N VAL A 188 -27.06 -19.62 22.39
CA VAL A 188 -26.38 -18.42 22.91
C VAL A 188 -24.95 -18.34 22.40
N VAL A 189 -24.19 -19.43 22.54
CA VAL A 189 -22.79 -19.48 22.09
C VAL A 189 -22.70 -19.30 20.57
N ALA A 190 -23.52 -20.02 19.80
CA ALA A 190 -23.58 -19.89 18.35
C ALA A 190 -23.93 -18.45 17.92
N THR A 191 -24.86 -17.79 18.62
CA THR A 191 -25.18 -16.37 18.36
C THR A 191 -23.96 -15.50 18.55
N ILE A 192 -23.24 -15.64 19.67
CA ILE A 192 -22.04 -14.83 19.96
C ILE A 192 -20.96 -15.08 18.91
N VAL A 193 -20.70 -16.34 18.55
CA VAL A 193 -19.70 -16.71 17.53
C VAL A 193 -20.06 -16.11 16.17
N VAL A 194 -21.30 -16.28 15.71
CA VAL A 194 -21.77 -15.69 14.45
C VAL A 194 -21.64 -14.17 14.49
N TYR A 195 -22.02 -13.54 15.61
CA TYR A 195 -21.91 -12.09 15.77
C TYR A 195 -20.48 -11.58 15.65
N VAL A 196 -19.53 -12.27 16.30
CA VAL A 196 -18.09 -11.93 16.23
C VAL A 196 -17.57 -12.09 14.80
N ILE A 197 -17.97 -13.16 14.09
CA ILE A 197 -17.58 -13.36 12.69
C ILE A 197 -18.10 -12.23 11.79
N VAL A 198 -19.37 -11.85 11.94
CA VAL A 198 -19.99 -10.75 11.19
C VAL A 198 -19.34 -9.41 11.52
N ALA A 199 -19.11 -9.11 12.80
CA ALA A 199 -18.44 -7.88 13.24
C ALA A 199 -16.97 -7.81 12.78
N ARG A 200 -16.30 -8.96 12.65
CA ARG A 200 -14.95 -9.06 12.07
C ARG A 200 -14.97 -8.84 10.55
N GLY A 201 -16.06 -9.23 9.89
CA GLY A 201 -16.30 -9.06 8.45
C GLY A 201 -15.50 -10.01 7.55
N SER A 202 -14.68 -10.89 8.12
CA SER A 202 -13.83 -11.87 7.42
C SER A 202 -13.59 -13.09 8.31
N VAL A 203 -13.39 -14.26 7.69
CA VAL A 203 -12.99 -15.52 8.35
C VAL A 203 -11.50 -15.85 8.18
N GLY A 204 -10.78 -15.12 7.31
CA GLY A 204 -9.34 -15.33 7.05
C GLY A 204 -8.43 -14.73 8.13
N THR A 205 -7.13 -14.59 7.88
CA THR A 205 -6.15 -14.10 8.86
C THR A 205 -6.41 -12.65 9.29
N LEU A 206 -6.82 -11.79 8.36
CA LEU A 206 -7.05 -10.36 8.61
C LEU A 206 -8.54 -10.01 8.63
N PRO A 207 -8.97 -9.05 9.49
CA PRO A 207 -10.34 -8.53 9.47
C PRO A 207 -10.60 -7.70 8.21
N LEU A 208 -11.88 -7.44 7.92
CA LEU A 208 -12.26 -6.58 6.79
C LEU A 208 -11.76 -5.14 7.02
N LYS A 209 -10.93 -4.66 6.09
CA LYS A 209 -10.16 -3.39 6.11
C LYS A 209 -10.25 -2.63 4.78
N ARG A 210 -9.74 -1.40 4.74
CA ARG A 210 -9.76 -0.47 3.58
C ARG A 210 -9.33 -1.10 2.25
N TYR A 211 -8.28 -1.90 2.22
CA TYR A 211 -7.81 -2.51 0.97
C TYR A 211 -8.86 -3.41 0.30
N HIS A 212 -9.75 -4.07 1.07
CA HIS A 212 -10.83 -4.85 0.48
C HIS A 212 -11.83 -4.01 -0.33
N ALA A 213 -11.85 -2.68 -0.13
CA ALA A 213 -12.70 -1.78 -0.89
C ALA A 213 -12.23 -1.59 -2.35
N ASN A 214 -10.98 -1.94 -2.70
CA ASN A 214 -10.51 -1.95 -4.08
C ASN A 214 -10.94 -3.24 -4.76
N VAL A 215 -11.91 -3.14 -5.66
CA VAL A 215 -12.57 -4.28 -6.30
C VAL A 215 -12.49 -4.25 -7.83
N SER A 216 -12.15 -3.10 -8.42
CA SER A 216 -12.16 -2.85 -9.86
C SER A 216 -11.10 -1.82 -10.28
N GLU A 217 -10.71 -1.84 -11.56
CA GLU A 217 -10.00 -0.71 -12.19
C GLU A 217 -10.89 0.52 -12.34
N TYR A 218 -12.21 0.33 -12.44
CA TYR A 218 -13.15 1.43 -12.52
C TYR A 218 -13.39 2.05 -11.14
N LYS A 219 -12.74 3.21 -10.90
CA LYS A 219 -12.70 3.93 -9.63
C LYS A 219 -14.05 4.05 -8.90
N VAL A 220 -15.14 4.27 -9.63
CA VAL A 220 -16.49 4.42 -9.04
C VAL A 220 -16.91 3.17 -8.26
N LEU A 221 -16.60 1.97 -8.75
CA LEU A 221 -16.92 0.72 -8.04
C LEU A 221 -16.17 0.60 -6.71
N ASN A 222 -14.94 1.10 -6.64
CA ASN A 222 -14.17 1.14 -5.40
C ASN A 222 -14.75 2.15 -4.41
N ILE A 223 -15.28 3.27 -4.92
CA ILE A 223 -15.84 4.34 -4.09
C ILE A 223 -17.16 3.94 -3.42
N ILE A 224 -18.04 3.23 -4.13
CA ILE A 224 -19.35 2.81 -3.58
C ILE A 224 -19.25 1.61 -2.62
N THR A 225 -18.14 0.88 -2.65
CA THR A 225 -17.95 -0.35 -1.89
C THR A 225 -17.99 -0.10 -0.37
N PRO A 226 -17.18 0.80 0.21
CA PRO A 226 -17.24 1.08 1.64
C PRO A 226 -18.47 1.93 1.97
N ASN A 227 -19.08 1.67 3.13
CA ASN A 227 -20.10 2.59 3.66
C ASN A 227 -19.45 3.76 4.41
N ALA A 228 -20.24 4.80 4.62
CA ALA A 228 -19.83 6.06 5.24
C ALA A 228 -19.13 5.90 6.60
N PHE A 229 -19.54 4.93 7.42
CA PHE A 229 -18.95 4.73 8.75
C PHE A 229 -17.57 4.09 8.67
N MET A 230 -17.38 3.13 7.77
CA MET A 230 -16.06 2.57 7.49
C MET A 230 -15.11 3.64 6.92
N ALA A 231 -15.61 4.43 5.96
CA ALA A 231 -14.86 5.55 5.40
C ALA A 231 -14.44 6.57 6.46
N LEU A 232 -15.37 6.97 7.34
CA LEU A 232 -15.08 7.91 8.44
C LEU A 232 -14.11 7.34 9.48
N ASP A 233 -14.21 6.05 9.82
CA ASP A 233 -13.26 5.38 10.72
C ASP A 233 -11.83 5.42 10.15
N TRP A 234 -11.68 5.14 8.85
CA TRP A 234 -10.40 5.25 8.15
C TRP A 234 -9.90 6.69 8.10
N ALA A 235 -10.76 7.63 7.70
CA ALA A 235 -10.41 9.06 7.64
C ALA A 235 -9.95 9.60 9.00
N LYS A 236 -10.57 9.14 10.10
CA LYS A 236 -10.17 9.51 11.46
C LYS A 236 -8.83 8.90 11.86
N GLY A 237 -8.55 7.67 11.43
CA GLY A 237 -7.24 7.04 11.61
C GLY A 237 -6.16 7.84 10.88
N ASP A 238 -6.38 8.10 9.60
CA ASP A 238 -5.50 8.89 8.74
C ASP A 238 -5.26 10.30 9.35
N TYR A 239 -6.30 10.99 9.80
CA TYR A 239 -6.18 12.31 10.43
C TYR A 239 -5.33 12.33 11.72
N LYS A 240 -5.33 11.23 12.48
CA LYS A 240 -4.51 11.11 13.69
C LYS A 240 -3.05 10.79 13.39
N GLU A 241 -2.82 10.04 12.32
CA GLU A 241 -1.49 9.55 11.93
C GLU A 241 -0.81 10.45 10.88
N GLN A 242 -1.53 11.40 10.28
CA GLN A 242 -0.96 12.29 9.27
C GLN A 242 0.14 13.19 9.83
N SER A 243 1.13 13.45 8.99
CA SER A 243 2.13 14.48 9.27
C SER A 243 1.55 15.87 8.99
N LYS A 244 1.95 16.85 9.81
CA LYS A 244 1.70 18.27 9.57
C LYS A 244 2.85 18.85 8.75
N PHE A 245 2.51 19.64 7.73
CA PHE A 245 3.48 20.27 6.84
C PHE A 245 3.54 21.77 7.14
N GLU A 246 4.51 22.16 7.96
CA GLU A 246 4.75 23.57 8.25
C GLU A 246 5.46 24.22 7.05
N PRO A 247 5.11 25.45 6.62
CA PRO A 247 5.79 26.11 5.51
C PRO A 247 7.30 26.27 5.74
N VAL A 248 8.06 26.32 4.65
CA VAL A 248 9.51 26.61 4.65
C VAL A 248 9.74 27.77 3.69
N SER A 249 10.56 28.75 4.06
CA SER A 249 10.88 29.87 3.17
C SER A 249 11.79 29.43 2.02
N ALA A 250 11.66 30.09 0.87
CA ALA A 250 12.52 29.80 -0.29
C ALA A 250 14.01 29.99 0.04
N ASP A 251 14.37 31.04 0.76
CA ASP A 251 15.77 31.32 1.16
C ASP A 251 16.36 30.21 2.04
N ALA A 252 15.59 29.70 3.01
CA ALA A 252 16.05 28.63 3.89
C ALA A 252 16.26 27.32 3.11
N LEU A 253 15.35 27.02 2.18
CA LEU A 253 15.47 25.86 1.30
C LEU A 253 16.68 25.98 0.36
N GLN A 254 16.87 27.15 -0.28
CA GLN A 254 18.00 27.40 -1.17
C GLN A 254 19.34 27.28 -0.42
N ALA A 255 19.43 27.80 0.80
CA ALA A 255 20.62 27.64 1.65
C ALA A 255 20.90 26.15 1.95
N GLN A 256 19.86 25.36 2.23
CA GLN A 256 20.00 23.92 2.44
C GLN A 256 20.43 23.18 1.16
N MET A 257 19.91 23.56 -0.01
CA MET A 257 20.33 23.01 -1.31
C MET A 257 21.79 23.33 -1.61
N LEU A 258 22.24 24.57 -1.39
CA LEU A 258 23.65 24.94 -1.57
C LEU A 258 24.56 24.12 -0.65
N LYS A 259 24.15 23.90 0.60
CA LYS A 259 24.93 23.10 1.57
C LYS A 259 25.07 21.64 1.17
N VAL A 260 24.00 21.01 0.67
CA VAL A 260 23.95 19.56 0.43
C VAL A 260 24.22 19.17 -1.03
N LEU A 261 23.70 19.95 -1.98
CA LEU A 261 23.80 19.69 -3.42
C LEU A 261 24.96 20.44 -4.08
N GLY A 262 25.50 21.47 -3.41
CA GLY A 262 26.49 22.38 -4.02
C GLY A 262 25.91 23.36 -5.04
N GLN A 263 24.59 23.39 -5.21
CA GLN A 263 23.89 24.28 -6.16
C GLN A 263 22.55 24.76 -5.59
N PRO A 264 22.01 25.90 -6.04
CA PRO A 264 20.82 26.52 -5.44
C PRO A 264 19.49 25.90 -5.90
N THR A 265 19.52 24.86 -6.73
CA THR A 265 18.35 24.21 -7.32
C THR A 265 18.51 22.68 -7.27
N PRO A 266 17.42 21.90 -7.14
CA PRO A 266 17.49 20.45 -7.25
C PRO A 266 17.30 19.96 -8.69
N GLU A 267 17.28 20.88 -9.66
CA GLU A 267 17.10 20.57 -11.09
C GLU A 267 18.41 20.11 -11.73
N TYR A 268 18.32 19.04 -12.49
CA TYR A 268 19.37 18.45 -13.30
C TYR A 268 18.83 18.18 -14.70
N ARG A 269 19.72 17.86 -15.63
CA ARG A 269 19.36 17.59 -17.03
C ARG A 269 20.19 16.45 -17.59
N THR A 270 19.54 15.51 -18.29
CA THR A 270 20.28 14.47 -19.01
C THR A 270 21.00 15.06 -20.22
N PRO A 271 22.13 14.47 -20.67
CA PRO A 271 22.77 14.90 -21.92
C PRO A 271 21.83 14.78 -23.12
N GLU A 272 22.02 15.64 -24.11
CA GLU A 272 21.35 15.47 -25.40
C GLU A 272 21.91 14.21 -26.10
N ASN A 273 21.02 13.32 -26.52
CA ASN A 273 21.34 12.06 -27.17
C ASN A 273 20.34 11.77 -28.30
N ARG A 274 20.80 11.94 -29.54
CA ARG A 274 19.96 11.75 -30.73
C ARG A 274 19.39 10.33 -30.84
N TYR A 275 20.17 9.31 -30.49
CA TYR A 275 19.71 7.92 -30.59
C TYR A 275 18.55 7.67 -29.62
N LEU A 276 18.68 8.09 -28.36
CA LEU A 276 17.61 7.94 -27.36
C LEU A 276 16.35 8.74 -27.71
N ALA A 277 16.51 9.92 -28.33
CA ALA A 277 15.38 10.72 -28.79
C ALA A 277 14.59 10.02 -29.93
N GLU A 278 15.30 9.37 -30.87
CA GLU A 278 14.70 8.66 -32.00
C GLU A 278 14.24 7.23 -31.64
N ASN A 279 14.83 6.62 -30.61
CA ASN A 279 14.62 5.22 -30.20
C ASN A 279 14.41 5.11 -28.67
N PRO A 280 13.37 5.74 -28.10
CA PRO A 280 13.14 5.70 -26.66
C PRO A 280 12.85 4.25 -26.21
N PRO A 281 13.61 3.69 -25.26
CA PRO A 281 13.36 2.34 -24.76
C PRO A 281 12.15 2.28 -23.83
N HIS A 282 11.61 1.07 -23.62
CA HIS A 282 10.83 0.79 -22.42
C HIS A 282 11.74 0.75 -21.19
N VAL A 283 11.20 1.13 -20.04
CA VAL A 283 11.92 1.10 -18.76
C VAL A 283 11.09 0.33 -17.75
N VAL A 284 11.70 -0.66 -17.09
CA VAL A 284 11.09 -1.40 -16.00
C VAL A 284 11.90 -1.14 -14.74
N MET A 285 11.23 -0.72 -13.67
CA MET A 285 11.82 -0.65 -12.32
C MET A 285 11.05 -1.60 -11.41
N ALA A 286 11.68 -2.71 -11.01
CA ALA A 286 11.11 -3.70 -10.11
C ALA A 286 11.61 -3.49 -8.67
N LEU A 287 10.75 -2.96 -7.81
CA LEU A 287 11.00 -2.89 -6.39
C LEU A 287 10.57 -4.22 -5.74
N MET A 288 11.54 -4.97 -5.26
CA MET A 288 11.39 -6.35 -4.82
C MET A 288 11.18 -6.42 -3.30
N GLU A 289 10.04 -6.94 -2.83
CA GLU A 289 9.77 -7.09 -1.39
C GLU A 289 10.88 -7.89 -0.72
N GLY A 290 11.55 -7.29 0.25
CA GLY A 290 12.53 -7.96 1.10
C GLY A 290 13.74 -8.57 0.38
N MET A 291 14.10 -8.14 -0.83
CA MET A 291 15.32 -8.61 -1.54
C MET A 291 16.58 -8.01 -0.90
N GLY A 292 16.88 -8.42 0.33
CA GLY A 292 17.98 -7.91 1.15
C GLY A 292 19.30 -8.64 0.98
N ASN A 293 20.42 -7.90 1.02
CA ASN A 293 21.76 -8.49 1.02
C ASN A 293 22.05 -9.31 2.28
N ASN A 294 21.33 -9.03 3.39
CA ASN A 294 21.46 -9.76 4.65
C ASN A 294 21.10 -11.26 4.54
N VAL A 295 20.42 -11.66 3.46
CA VAL A 295 20.20 -13.05 3.04
C VAL A 295 21.03 -13.39 1.80
N LEU A 296 21.07 -12.51 0.79
CA LEU A 296 21.80 -12.75 -0.47
C LEU A 296 23.30 -13.01 -0.30
N ILE A 297 23.92 -12.54 0.79
CA ILE A 297 25.35 -12.78 1.07
C ILE A 297 25.71 -14.27 1.16
N GLU A 298 24.73 -15.13 1.43
CA GLU A 298 24.90 -16.58 1.51
C GLU A 298 24.51 -17.31 0.21
N ASP A 299 24.29 -16.59 -0.89
CA ASP A 299 23.99 -17.21 -2.20
C ASP A 299 25.12 -18.12 -2.67
N ASP A 300 24.76 -19.36 -3.02
CA ASP A 300 25.66 -20.36 -3.60
C ASP A 300 24.86 -21.24 -4.56
N GLU A 301 25.23 -21.28 -5.84
CA GLU A 301 24.46 -21.98 -6.88
C GLU A 301 24.16 -23.46 -6.55
N GLN A 302 25.07 -24.14 -5.86
CA GLN A 302 24.97 -25.58 -5.63
C GLN A 302 24.22 -25.93 -4.35
N ASN A 303 24.47 -25.18 -3.28
CA ASN A 303 24.04 -25.54 -1.93
C ASN A 303 23.01 -24.56 -1.35
N ASN A 304 22.89 -23.35 -1.90
CA ASN A 304 21.97 -22.33 -1.42
C ASN A 304 21.63 -21.33 -2.54
N ASP A 305 20.98 -21.79 -3.61
CA ASP A 305 20.69 -20.94 -4.77
C ASP A 305 19.61 -19.94 -4.38
N LEU A 306 19.95 -18.67 -4.21
CA LEU A 306 18.98 -17.62 -3.86
C LEU A 306 18.54 -16.81 -5.08
N LEU A 307 19.18 -17.01 -6.24
CA LEU A 307 18.95 -16.23 -7.46
C LEU A 307 18.06 -16.97 -8.48
N GLY A 308 18.10 -18.31 -8.52
CA GLY A 308 17.34 -19.07 -9.50
C GLY A 308 17.70 -18.67 -10.94
N ALA A 309 16.70 -18.38 -11.77
CA ALA A 309 16.86 -17.89 -13.14
C ALA A 309 17.55 -16.51 -13.23
N LEU A 310 17.61 -15.74 -12.14
CA LEU A 310 18.25 -14.42 -12.13
C LEU A 310 19.79 -14.51 -12.14
N ARG A 311 20.35 -15.69 -11.84
CA ARG A 311 21.80 -15.91 -11.73
C ARG A 311 22.56 -15.46 -12.97
N GLU A 312 22.11 -15.84 -14.15
CA GLU A 312 22.76 -15.45 -15.41
C GLU A 312 22.79 -13.92 -15.58
N GLY A 313 21.69 -13.24 -15.27
CA GLY A 313 21.64 -11.78 -15.30
C GLY A 313 22.58 -11.15 -14.28
N PHE A 314 22.66 -11.69 -13.07
CA PHE A 314 23.56 -11.20 -12.02
C PHE A 314 25.04 -11.32 -12.37
N GLU A 315 25.41 -12.29 -13.22
CA GLU A 315 26.78 -12.51 -13.68
C GLU A 315 27.14 -11.69 -14.92
N GLN A 316 26.17 -11.40 -15.79
CA GLN A 316 26.41 -10.75 -17.09
C GLN A 316 26.06 -9.26 -17.11
N ASP A 317 25.12 -8.81 -16.29
CA ASP A 317 24.62 -7.43 -16.27
C ASP A 317 25.27 -6.60 -15.15
N PHE A 318 24.78 -5.38 -14.90
CA PHE A 318 25.32 -4.53 -13.84
C PHE A 318 24.68 -4.85 -12.49
N VAL A 319 25.50 -5.06 -11.46
CA VAL A 319 25.05 -5.33 -10.09
C VAL A 319 25.87 -4.55 -9.08
N PHE A 320 25.21 -3.64 -8.35
CA PHE A 320 25.81 -2.92 -7.23
C PHE A 320 25.39 -3.58 -5.93
N LYS A 321 26.37 -4.14 -5.20
CA LYS A 321 26.12 -4.82 -3.90
C LYS A 321 26.33 -3.91 -2.70
N ARG A 322 27.14 -2.86 -2.82
CA ARG A 322 27.29 -1.81 -1.79
C ARG A 322 26.20 -0.75 -1.96
N PHE A 323 24.96 -1.20 -1.88
CA PHE A 323 23.81 -0.39 -2.22
C PHE A 323 22.75 -0.48 -1.11
N MET A 324 22.19 0.66 -0.69
CA MET A 324 21.27 0.74 0.44
C MET A 324 19.84 0.94 -0.02
N ALA A 325 18.90 0.27 0.67
CA ALA A 325 17.52 0.72 0.63
C ALA A 325 17.43 2.10 1.28
N GLY A 326 16.70 3.04 0.68
CA GLY A 326 16.56 4.40 1.22
C GLY A 326 15.92 4.40 2.61
N THR A 327 15.10 3.39 2.90
CA THR A 327 14.39 3.23 4.16
C THR A 327 14.28 1.74 4.53
N SER A 328 13.52 1.41 5.58
CA SER A 328 13.37 0.03 6.07
C SER A 328 11.97 -0.56 5.86
N ALA A 329 11.10 0.17 5.15
CA ALA A 329 9.74 -0.25 4.91
C ALA A 329 9.29 0.05 3.47
N THR A 330 8.38 -0.76 2.96
CA THR A 330 7.96 -0.76 1.56
C THR A 330 7.38 0.60 1.13
N ILE A 331 6.43 1.13 1.91
CA ILE A 331 5.79 2.41 1.59
C ILE A 331 6.79 3.56 1.68
N ASP A 332 7.66 3.53 2.70
CA ASP A 332 8.71 4.50 2.93
C ASP A 332 9.68 4.53 1.73
N SER A 333 10.06 3.37 1.20
CA SER A 333 10.92 3.26 0.01
C SER A 333 10.20 3.73 -1.26
N ILE A 334 8.91 3.39 -1.44
CA ILE A 334 8.12 3.86 -2.58
C ILE A 334 8.04 5.39 -2.60
N VAL A 335 7.65 6.04 -1.49
CA VAL A 335 7.49 7.50 -1.45
C VAL A 335 8.83 8.22 -1.47
N MET A 336 9.89 7.64 -0.91
CA MET A 336 11.23 8.18 -1.01
C MET A 336 11.75 8.14 -2.45
N MET A 337 11.63 7.00 -3.14
CA MET A 337 12.10 6.84 -4.52
C MET A 337 11.31 7.65 -5.52
N LEU A 338 9.97 7.62 -5.42
CA LEU A 338 9.11 8.24 -6.42
C LEU A 338 8.91 9.73 -6.18
N LEU A 339 9.03 10.21 -4.93
CA LEU A 339 8.54 11.54 -4.54
C LEU A 339 9.53 12.32 -3.68
N HIS A 340 10.71 11.77 -3.37
CA HIS A 340 11.69 12.36 -2.45
C HIS A 340 11.08 12.68 -1.08
N SER A 341 10.16 11.83 -0.60
CA SER A 341 9.44 12.04 0.64
C SER A 341 10.00 11.22 1.80
N ASP A 342 10.21 11.87 2.94
CA ASP A 342 10.52 11.23 4.23
C ASP A 342 9.27 10.98 5.08
N VAL A 343 8.07 11.17 4.50
CA VAL A 343 6.78 11.06 5.19
C VAL A 343 6.00 9.85 4.65
N PRO A 344 6.00 8.71 5.36
CA PRO A 344 5.35 7.48 4.89
C PRO A 344 3.83 7.60 4.73
N THR A 345 3.24 8.59 5.40
CA THR A 345 1.79 8.83 5.40
C THR A 345 1.33 9.84 4.36
N ILE A 346 2.23 10.35 3.51
CA ILE A 346 1.91 11.42 2.55
C ILE A 346 0.74 11.09 1.62
N SER A 347 0.61 9.81 1.24
CA SER A 347 -0.45 9.33 0.35
C SER A 347 -1.85 9.37 0.97
N HIS A 348 -1.96 9.57 2.28
CA HIS A 348 -3.22 9.63 3.03
C HIS A 348 -3.20 10.73 4.10
N SER A 349 -2.36 11.75 3.91
CA SER A 349 -2.36 12.98 4.71
C SER A 349 -3.16 14.08 4.01
N SER A 350 -3.21 15.28 4.59
CA SER A 350 -3.71 16.48 3.92
C SER A 350 -3.05 16.76 2.55
N ALA A 351 -1.83 16.26 2.32
CA ALA A 351 -1.10 16.41 1.06
C ALA A 351 -1.49 15.38 -0.03
N GLN A 352 -2.41 14.44 0.23
CA GLN A 352 -2.73 13.35 -0.71
C GLN A 352 -3.29 13.81 -2.08
N LYS A 353 -3.69 15.09 -2.21
CA LYS A 353 -4.18 15.69 -3.47
C LYS A 353 -3.19 16.69 -4.09
N VAL A 354 -2.04 16.90 -3.47
CA VAL A 354 -1.01 17.83 -3.96
C VAL A 354 -0.12 17.08 -4.94
N ALA A 355 -0.07 17.55 -6.20
CA ALA A 355 0.88 17.05 -7.19
C ALA A 355 2.28 17.58 -6.85
N LEU A 356 3.26 16.69 -6.78
CA LEU A 356 4.65 17.04 -6.48
C LEU A 356 5.45 17.17 -7.78
N PRO A 357 5.97 18.36 -8.14
CA PRO A 357 6.81 18.55 -9.32
C PRO A 357 8.05 17.64 -9.34
N SER A 358 8.49 17.20 -8.17
CA SER A 358 9.64 16.31 -8.02
C SER A 358 9.36 14.83 -8.27
N SER A 359 8.16 14.44 -8.72
CA SER A 359 7.87 13.03 -8.94
C SER A 359 8.81 12.44 -10.00
N ALA A 360 9.45 11.31 -9.66
CA ALA A 360 10.46 10.65 -10.48
C ALA A 360 9.93 10.08 -11.81
N VAL A 361 8.61 10.05 -12.00
CA VAL A 361 8.02 9.60 -13.27
C VAL A 361 7.70 10.74 -14.22
N LEU A 362 7.69 11.99 -13.75
CA LEU A 362 7.38 13.15 -14.59
C LEU A 362 8.38 13.37 -15.74
N PRO A 363 9.70 13.15 -15.58
CA PRO A 363 10.64 13.19 -16.71
C PRO A 363 10.22 12.26 -17.86
N TYR A 364 9.75 11.05 -17.55
CA TYR A 364 9.24 10.12 -18.55
C TYR A 364 7.92 10.57 -19.16
N LYS A 365 7.00 11.11 -18.34
CA LYS A 365 5.73 11.69 -18.85
C LYS A 365 5.98 12.82 -19.83
N HIS A 366 6.90 13.72 -19.52
CA HIS A 366 7.29 14.82 -20.40
C HIS A 366 7.95 14.33 -21.69
N ALA A 367 8.66 13.20 -21.64
CA ALA A 367 9.22 12.52 -22.81
C ALA A 367 8.22 11.64 -23.59
N GLY A 368 6.92 11.69 -23.27
CA GLY A 368 5.87 10.98 -24.01
C GLY A 368 5.67 9.51 -23.62
N TYR A 369 6.23 9.05 -22.50
CA TYR A 369 6.05 7.69 -22.03
C TYR A 369 4.65 7.48 -21.46
N ARG A 370 4.12 6.26 -21.62
CA ARG A 370 3.08 5.74 -20.72
C ARG A 370 3.74 5.36 -19.40
N VAL A 371 3.19 5.78 -18.27
CA VAL A 371 3.72 5.42 -16.95
C VAL A 371 2.70 4.59 -16.19
N VAL A 372 3.08 3.38 -15.78
CA VAL A 372 2.19 2.47 -15.06
C VAL A 372 2.84 1.93 -13.80
N PHE A 373 2.03 1.74 -12.76
CA PHE A 373 2.40 1.05 -11.54
C PHE A 373 1.72 -0.32 -11.53
N ILE A 374 2.45 -1.39 -11.22
CA ILE A 374 1.91 -2.74 -11.06
C ILE A 374 2.23 -3.22 -9.64
N TYR A 375 1.22 -3.64 -8.91
CA TYR A 375 1.36 -4.20 -7.58
C TYR A 375 0.80 -5.62 -7.51
N GLY A 376 1.59 -6.57 -7.00
CA GLY A 376 1.10 -7.92 -6.74
C GLY A 376 0.00 -7.95 -5.66
N GLY A 377 -0.05 -6.93 -4.79
CA GLY A 377 -1.07 -6.77 -3.76
C GLY A 377 -2.19 -5.81 -4.14
N ASN A 378 -2.94 -5.37 -3.14
CA ASN A 378 -4.07 -4.46 -3.33
C ASN A 378 -3.63 -2.99 -3.28
N SER A 379 -3.85 -2.22 -4.35
CA SER A 379 -3.31 -0.86 -4.46
C SER A 379 -4.03 0.19 -3.59
N MET A 380 -5.14 -0.14 -2.91
CA MET A 380 -5.68 0.72 -1.85
C MET A 380 -4.90 0.60 -0.54
N TRP A 381 -4.01 -0.38 -0.41
CA TRP A 381 -2.97 -0.33 0.62
C TRP A 381 -2.22 0.99 0.50
N ARG A 382 -2.15 1.73 1.61
CA ARG A 382 -1.56 3.08 1.67
C ARG A 382 -2.10 4.05 0.62
N ASN A 383 -3.36 3.88 0.18
CA ASN A 383 -4.06 4.79 -0.75
C ASN A 383 -3.35 4.99 -2.12
N LEU A 384 -2.50 4.06 -2.55
CA LEU A 384 -1.69 4.23 -3.77
C LEU A 384 -2.55 4.37 -5.05
N SER A 385 -3.67 3.65 -5.12
CA SER A 385 -4.64 3.74 -6.22
C SER A 385 -5.17 5.16 -6.48
N ASN A 386 -5.30 5.96 -5.42
CA ASN A 386 -5.73 7.35 -5.54
C ASN A 386 -4.56 8.32 -5.64
N TYR A 387 -3.45 8.03 -4.96
CA TYR A 387 -2.35 8.97 -4.81
C TYR A 387 -1.40 8.99 -6.02
N LEU A 388 -1.01 7.83 -6.54
CA LEU A 388 -0.04 7.75 -7.64
C LEU A 388 -0.52 8.44 -8.92
N PRO A 389 -1.81 8.40 -9.31
CA PRO A 389 -2.29 9.17 -10.46
C PRO A 389 -2.09 10.69 -10.32
N VAL A 390 -2.18 11.23 -9.10
CA VAL A 390 -1.90 12.66 -8.83
C VAL A 390 -0.42 12.99 -9.08
N GLN A 391 0.46 11.99 -8.97
CA GLN A 391 1.91 12.14 -9.16
C GLN A 391 2.38 11.78 -10.58
N GLY A 392 1.47 11.60 -11.54
CA GLY A 392 1.82 11.41 -12.95
C GLY A 392 1.78 9.97 -13.46
N PHE A 393 1.29 9.01 -12.67
CA PHE A 393 1.00 7.66 -13.18
C PHE A 393 -0.28 7.66 -14.02
N ASP A 394 -0.24 7.07 -15.22
CA ASP A 394 -1.42 6.92 -16.07
C ASP A 394 -2.38 5.86 -15.53
N GLN A 395 -1.82 4.79 -14.94
CA GLN A 395 -2.60 3.65 -14.48
C GLN A 395 -1.90 2.93 -13.33
N VAL A 396 -2.72 2.45 -12.39
CA VAL A 396 -2.30 1.61 -11.26
C VAL A 396 -3.01 0.27 -11.39
N TYR A 397 -2.25 -0.77 -11.69
CA TYR A 397 -2.72 -2.15 -11.75
C TYR A 397 -2.41 -2.86 -10.44
N ASP A 398 -3.35 -3.67 -9.97
CA ASP A 398 -3.21 -4.38 -8.70
C ASP A 398 -3.58 -5.87 -8.84
N GLU A 399 -3.64 -6.60 -7.73
CA GLU A 399 -4.00 -8.02 -7.71
C GLU A 399 -5.30 -8.35 -8.48
N ASN A 400 -6.27 -7.43 -8.54
CA ASN A 400 -7.54 -7.68 -9.22
C ASN A 400 -7.36 -7.58 -10.74
N SER A 401 -6.61 -6.59 -11.23
CA SER A 401 -6.19 -6.47 -12.62
C SER A 401 -5.49 -7.74 -13.10
N ILE A 402 -4.56 -8.25 -12.28
CA ILE A 402 -3.78 -9.44 -12.59
C ILE A 402 -4.67 -10.69 -12.61
N LYS A 403 -5.58 -10.87 -11.63
CA LYS A 403 -6.54 -11.99 -11.61
C LYS A 403 -7.55 -11.94 -12.75
N ASN A 404 -7.93 -10.76 -13.23
CA ASN A 404 -8.83 -10.62 -14.36
C ASN A 404 -8.17 -11.15 -15.66
N VAL A 405 -6.87 -10.91 -15.85
CA VAL A 405 -6.11 -11.44 -17.01
C VAL A 405 -5.68 -12.89 -16.81
N PHE A 406 -5.28 -13.26 -15.59
CA PHE A 406 -4.84 -14.60 -15.22
C PHE A 406 -5.71 -15.16 -14.08
N PRO A 407 -6.92 -15.70 -14.38
CA PRO A 407 -7.82 -16.20 -13.33
C PRO A 407 -7.20 -17.26 -12.42
N GLY A 408 -6.25 -18.05 -12.93
CA GLY A 408 -5.49 -19.03 -12.16
C GLY A 408 -4.64 -18.43 -11.04
N ALA A 409 -4.24 -17.15 -11.15
CA ALA A 409 -3.50 -16.45 -10.10
C ALA A 409 -4.29 -16.36 -8.79
N GLY A 410 -5.63 -16.34 -8.87
CA GLY A 410 -6.50 -16.28 -7.69
C GLY A 410 -6.42 -17.54 -6.80
N GLN A 411 -6.07 -18.70 -7.36
CA GLN A 411 -5.90 -19.94 -6.60
C GLN A 411 -4.67 -19.91 -5.69
N TYR A 412 -3.65 -19.15 -6.10
CA TYR A 412 -2.36 -19.06 -5.42
C TYR A 412 -2.16 -17.73 -4.69
N ALA A 413 -3.16 -16.85 -4.74
CA ALA A 413 -3.14 -15.61 -4.00
C ALA A 413 -3.19 -15.89 -2.49
N ASP A 414 -2.24 -15.32 -1.74
CA ASP A 414 -2.21 -15.40 -0.28
C ASP A 414 -2.65 -14.06 0.34
N THR A 415 -2.36 -13.89 1.62
CA THR A 415 -2.72 -12.73 2.45
C THR A 415 -2.25 -11.40 1.86
N TRP A 416 -1.17 -11.39 1.06
CA TRP A 416 -0.56 -10.17 0.53
C TRP A 416 -0.91 -9.86 -0.93
N GLY A 417 -1.37 -10.86 -1.70
CA GLY A 417 -1.65 -10.66 -3.13
C GLY A 417 -1.37 -11.90 -3.97
N VAL A 418 -1.29 -11.69 -5.29
CA VAL A 418 -0.93 -12.74 -6.25
C VAL A 418 0.58 -13.03 -6.23
N PRO A 419 0.99 -14.26 -6.57
CA PRO A 419 2.42 -14.59 -6.65
C PRO A 419 3.17 -13.74 -7.69
N ASP A 420 4.45 -13.46 -7.41
CA ASP A 420 5.25 -12.49 -8.17
C ASP A 420 5.39 -12.84 -9.67
N GLU A 421 5.41 -14.14 -10.04
CA GLU A 421 5.39 -14.56 -11.44
C GLU A 421 4.23 -13.95 -12.24
N PHE A 422 3.06 -13.77 -11.63
CA PHE A 422 1.88 -13.25 -12.33
C PHE A 422 1.98 -11.73 -12.50
N THR A 423 2.59 -11.05 -11.53
CA THR A 423 2.94 -9.63 -11.62
C THR A 423 3.89 -9.39 -12.80
N PHE A 424 4.94 -10.21 -12.93
CA PHE A 424 5.88 -10.11 -14.05
C PHE A 424 5.28 -10.56 -15.39
N LYS A 425 4.45 -11.60 -15.43
CA LYS A 425 3.68 -11.98 -16.64
C LYS A 425 2.76 -10.85 -17.10
N PHE A 426 2.15 -10.13 -16.16
CA PHE A 426 1.32 -8.96 -16.47
C PHE A 426 2.15 -7.81 -17.03
N ALA A 427 3.31 -7.50 -16.42
CA ALA A 427 4.25 -6.52 -16.96
C ALA A 427 4.71 -6.88 -18.38
N ARG A 428 5.02 -8.16 -18.61
CA ARG A 428 5.39 -8.67 -19.93
C ARG A 428 4.30 -8.44 -20.97
N LYS A 429 3.04 -8.79 -20.64
CA LYS A 429 1.89 -8.53 -21.50
C LYS A 429 1.76 -7.05 -21.86
N LEU A 430 1.91 -6.14 -20.89
CA LEU A 430 1.83 -4.70 -21.17
C LEU A 430 2.93 -4.22 -22.11
N LEU A 431 4.14 -4.78 -22.02
CA LEU A 431 5.24 -4.46 -22.92
C LEU A 431 5.01 -5.02 -24.34
N ASP A 432 4.54 -6.27 -24.45
CA ASP A 432 4.23 -6.87 -25.76
C ASP A 432 3.11 -6.09 -26.50
N GLU A 433 2.20 -5.47 -25.76
CA GLU A 433 1.08 -4.69 -26.30
C GLU A 433 1.36 -3.18 -26.39
N ALA A 434 2.55 -2.74 -25.98
CA ALA A 434 2.88 -1.31 -25.93
C ALA A 434 3.04 -0.72 -27.33
N THR A 435 2.29 0.35 -27.61
CA THR A 435 2.41 1.12 -28.87
C THR A 435 3.27 2.39 -28.72
N GLN A 436 3.76 2.66 -27.51
CA GLN A 436 4.59 3.81 -27.16
C GLN A 436 5.58 3.41 -26.05
N PRO A 437 6.71 4.13 -25.87
CA PRO A 437 7.63 3.86 -24.77
C PRO A 437 6.88 3.87 -23.44
N THR A 438 7.22 2.91 -22.57
CA THR A 438 6.44 2.66 -21.34
C THR A 438 7.41 2.49 -20.19
N LEU A 439 7.17 3.27 -19.12
CA LEU A 439 7.77 3.05 -17.81
C LEU A 439 6.83 2.19 -16.99
N ILE A 440 7.32 1.03 -16.54
CA ILE A 440 6.62 0.15 -15.62
C ILE A 440 7.34 0.16 -14.28
N TYR A 441 6.68 0.62 -13.23
CA TYR A 441 7.15 0.46 -11.85
C TYR A 441 6.42 -0.73 -11.21
N ILE A 442 7.15 -1.74 -10.75
CA ILE A 442 6.61 -2.98 -10.20
C ILE A 442 6.89 -3.02 -8.69
N MET A 443 5.90 -3.46 -7.91
CA MET A 443 6.07 -3.84 -6.51
C MET A 443 5.63 -5.30 -6.33
N THR A 444 6.53 -6.16 -5.86
CA THR A 444 6.26 -7.58 -5.58
C THR A 444 5.74 -7.80 -4.15
N VAL A 445 5.30 -9.01 -3.80
CA VAL A 445 4.68 -9.30 -2.49
C VAL A 445 5.03 -10.67 -1.90
N THR A 446 5.58 -11.61 -2.69
CA THR A 446 5.63 -13.02 -2.26
C THR A 446 6.64 -13.28 -1.15
N ASN A 447 7.77 -12.56 -1.15
CA ASN A 447 8.83 -12.67 -0.13
C ASN A 447 8.46 -11.94 1.18
N HIS A 448 7.29 -12.28 1.74
CA HIS A 448 6.77 -11.73 2.98
C HIS A 448 6.18 -12.85 3.85
N SER A 449 6.30 -12.76 5.18
CA SER A 449 5.69 -13.72 6.11
C SER A 449 4.19 -13.88 5.82
N PRO A 450 3.65 -15.11 5.69
CA PRO A 450 4.21 -16.39 6.16
C PRO A 450 5.15 -17.14 5.19
N PHE A 451 5.72 -16.46 4.18
CA PHE A 451 6.68 -17.00 3.21
C PHE A 451 6.16 -18.21 2.45
N ARG A 452 5.11 -17.99 1.67
CA ARG A 452 4.46 -19.05 0.89
C ARG A 452 4.73 -18.84 -0.59
N ALA A 453 5.80 -19.45 -1.08
CA ALA A 453 5.92 -19.72 -2.51
C ALA A 453 4.75 -20.64 -2.95
N PRO A 454 4.26 -20.52 -4.19
CA PRO A 454 3.18 -21.38 -4.68
C PRO A 454 3.56 -22.87 -4.63
N ASP A 455 2.62 -23.75 -4.28
CA ASP A 455 2.90 -25.20 -4.10
C ASP A 455 3.42 -25.91 -5.37
N TYR A 456 3.22 -25.32 -6.56
CA TYR A 456 3.76 -25.84 -7.81
C TYR A 456 5.21 -25.44 -8.06
N TYR A 457 5.71 -24.42 -7.36
CA TYR A 457 7.10 -23.98 -7.48
C TYR A 457 8.01 -25.07 -6.92
N GLN A 458 8.99 -25.47 -7.71
CA GLN A 458 10.01 -26.44 -7.31
C GLN A 458 11.28 -25.66 -6.97
N PRO A 459 11.53 -25.37 -5.68
CA PRO A 459 12.71 -24.61 -5.32
C PRO A 459 13.98 -25.39 -5.64
N LYS A 460 15.01 -24.67 -6.08
CA LYS A 460 16.39 -25.18 -6.11
C LYS A 460 16.92 -25.32 -4.66
N PRO A 461 18.06 -26.01 -4.43
CA PRO A 461 18.59 -26.20 -3.08
C PRO A 461 18.70 -24.89 -2.30
N VAL A 462 18.18 -24.89 -1.06
CA VAL A 462 18.33 -23.81 -0.08
C VAL A 462 18.90 -24.39 1.21
N HIS A 463 19.69 -23.61 1.93
CA HIS A 463 20.33 -24.03 3.16
C HIS A 463 20.22 -22.96 4.24
N VAL A 464 19.57 -23.32 5.36
CA VAL A 464 19.54 -22.46 6.55
C VAL A 464 20.84 -22.65 7.32
N SER A 465 21.77 -21.71 7.15
CA SER A 465 23.05 -21.70 7.86
C SER A 465 22.89 -21.42 9.36
N GLU A 466 23.92 -21.73 10.15
CA GLU A 466 23.97 -21.33 11.57
C GLU A 466 23.87 -19.81 11.74
N ARG A 467 24.50 -19.04 10.83
CA ARG A 467 24.41 -17.57 10.81
C ARG A 467 22.97 -17.12 10.64
N LEU A 468 22.27 -17.62 9.61
CA LEU A 468 20.89 -17.25 9.34
C LEU A 468 19.95 -17.67 10.48
N ALA A 469 20.11 -18.88 11.02
CA ALA A 469 19.32 -19.36 12.16
C ALA A 469 19.52 -18.49 13.40
N ALA A 470 20.76 -18.08 13.70
CA ALA A 470 21.07 -17.18 14.80
C ALA A 470 20.44 -15.79 14.61
N LEU A 471 20.48 -15.25 13.38
CA LEU A 471 19.86 -13.96 13.05
C LEU A 471 18.33 -13.99 13.12
N LEU A 472 17.69 -15.11 12.76
CA LEU A 472 16.25 -15.31 12.84
C LEU A 472 15.74 -15.54 14.27
N GLY A 473 16.60 -16.06 15.16
CA GLY A 473 16.27 -16.32 16.56
C GLY A 473 14.98 -17.15 16.70
N PRO A 474 13.91 -16.62 17.33
CA PRO A 474 12.63 -17.35 17.47
C PRO A 474 11.96 -17.77 16.15
N MET A 475 12.36 -17.21 15.01
CA MET A 475 11.84 -17.54 13.69
C MET A 475 12.72 -18.53 12.89
N ALA A 476 13.72 -19.15 13.53
CA ALA A 476 14.63 -20.08 12.85
C ALA A 476 13.91 -21.26 12.16
N ASP A 477 12.76 -21.70 12.70
CA ASP A 477 11.90 -22.74 12.12
C ASP A 477 11.24 -22.33 10.79
N GLN A 478 11.16 -21.03 10.50
CA GLN A 478 10.66 -20.48 9.23
C GLN A 478 11.77 -20.25 8.21
N GLY A 479 13.04 -20.51 8.55
CA GLY A 479 14.20 -20.17 7.72
C GLY A 479 14.13 -20.78 6.31
N GLU A 480 13.78 -22.06 6.19
CA GLU A 480 13.70 -22.72 4.88
C GLU A 480 12.62 -22.11 3.99
N LYS A 481 11.43 -21.85 4.54
CA LYS A 481 10.33 -21.20 3.81
C LYS A 481 10.68 -19.79 3.37
N LEU A 482 11.35 -19.04 4.24
CA LEU A 482 11.86 -17.71 3.92
C LEU A 482 12.82 -17.78 2.73
N LEU A 483 13.80 -18.69 2.75
CA LEU A 483 14.74 -18.85 1.63
C LEU A 483 14.04 -19.28 0.34
N GLN A 484 13.05 -20.19 0.41
CA GLN A 484 12.26 -20.60 -0.75
C GLN A 484 11.43 -19.45 -1.34
N ALA A 485 10.80 -18.61 -0.49
CA ALA A 485 10.07 -17.44 -0.94
C ALA A 485 11.00 -16.35 -1.53
N TYR A 486 12.18 -16.18 -0.93
CA TYR A 486 13.23 -15.29 -1.43
C TYR A 486 13.73 -15.75 -2.82
N GLN A 487 14.05 -17.04 -2.96
CA GLN A 487 14.46 -17.65 -4.22
C GLN A 487 13.34 -17.53 -5.27
N TYR A 488 12.08 -17.82 -4.93
CA TYR A 488 10.95 -17.70 -5.85
C TYR A 488 10.77 -16.28 -6.41
N ALA A 489 10.89 -15.26 -5.57
CA ALA A 489 10.78 -13.86 -5.99
C ALA A 489 11.91 -13.49 -6.99
N ASN A 490 13.14 -13.89 -6.68
CA ASN A 490 14.30 -13.66 -7.55
C ASN A 490 14.21 -14.47 -8.84
N ASP A 491 13.80 -15.74 -8.77
CA ASP A 491 13.59 -16.61 -9.92
C ASP A 491 12.52 -16.03 -10.85
N SER A 492 11.42 -15.51 -10.31
CA SER A 492 10.37 -14.83 -11.08
C SER A 492 10.88 -13.61 -11.83
N LEU A 493 11.72 -12.79 -11.20
CA LEU A 493 12.41 -11.66 -11.86
C LEU A 493 13.36 -12.17 -12.94
N GLY A 494 14.13 -13.22 -12.66
CA GLY A 494 15.04 -13.85 -13.62
C GLY A 494 14.34 -14.37 -14.86
N GLN A 495 13.23 -15.08 -14.71
CA GLN A 495 12.41 -15.56 -15.82
C GLN A 495 11.87 -14.39 -16.67
N PHE A 496 11.46 -13.28 -16.03
CA PHE A 496 11.06 -12.07 -16.73
C PHE A 496 12.19 -11.47 -17.57
N VAL A 497 13.37 -11.29 -16.96
CA VAL A 497 14.57 -10.79 -17.64
C VAL A 497 14.94 -11.67 -18.83
N GLN A 498 15.07 -12.98 -18.62
CA GLN A 498 15.39 -13.95 -19.67
C GLN A 498 14.35 -13.90 -20.80
N GLY A 499 13.06 -13.83 -20.44
CA GLY A 499 11.97 -13.71 -21.40
C GLY A 499 12.07 -12.45 -22.26
N ILE A 500 12.44 -11.30 -21.67
CA ILE A 500 12.66 -10.05 -22.42
C ILE A 500 13.87 -10.19 -23.36
N LYS A 501 15.01 -10.65 -22.84
CA LYS A 501 16.26 -10.87 -23.60
C LYS A 501 16.06 -11.84 -24.77
N ALA A 502 15.16 -12.81 -24.66
CA ALA A 502 14.85 -13.79 -25.70
C ALA A 502 13.78 -13.34 -26.71
N SER A 503 13.36 -12.07 -26.70
CA SER A 503 12.23 -11.57 -27.50
C SER A 503 12.59 -10.34 -28.33
N SER A 504 11.64 -9.86 -29.15
CA SER A 504 11.78 -8.60 -29.89
C SER A 504 11.92 -7.34 -29.01
N LEU A 505 11.75 -7.48 -27.69
CA LEU A 505 11.91 -6.41 -26.71
C LEU A 505 13.35 -6.27 -26.19
N ALA A 506 14.24 -7.22 -26.51
CA ALA A 506 15.62 -7.28 -25.99
C ALA A 506 16.37 -5.96 -26.21
N ASP A 507 16.42 -5.46 -27.44
CA ASP A 507 17.14 -4.23 -27.79
C ASP A 507 16.42 -2.94 -27.40
N LYS A 508 15.25 -3.03 -26.77
CA LYS A 508 14.33 -1.91 -26.52
C LYS A 508 13.92 -1.77 -25.05
N THR A 509 14.44 -2.57 -24.13
CA THR A 509 13.96 -2.57 -22.74
C THR A 509 15.12 -2.49 -21.76
N ILE A 510 15.12 -1.47 -20.91
CA ILE A 510 15.98 -1.37 -19.74
C ILE A 510 15.24 -1.96 -18.55
N ILE A 511 15.89 -2.82 -17.77
CA ILE A 511 15.30 -3.45 -16.58
C ILE A 511 16.19 -3.15 -15.38
N ALA A 512 15.64 -2.45 -14.40
CA ALA A 512 16.24 -2.25 -13.09
C ALA A 512 15.46 -3.03 -12.03
N ALA A 513 16.18 -3.54 -11.03
CA ALA A 513 15.56 -4.14 -9.86
C ALA A 513 16.36 -3.86 -8.58
N SER A 514 15.67 -3.69 -7.47
CA SER A 514 16.29 -3.56 -6.15
C SER A 514 15.34 -3.99 -5.06
N GLY A 515 15.86 -4.44 -3.92
CA GLY A 515 15.03 -4.66 -2.74
C GLY A 515 14.41 -3.36 -2.23
N ASP A 516 13.15 -3.38 -1.83
CA ASP A 516 12.53 -2.24 -1.13
C ASP A 516 13.17 -2.02 0.26
N HIS A 517 13.61 -3.10 0.89
CA HIS A 517 14.39 -3.13 2.12
C HIS A 517 15.05 -4.50 2.34
N ARG A 518 15.84 -4.59 3.41
CA ARG A 518 16.38 -5.86 3.95
C ARG A 518 15.30 -6.89 4.27
N VAL A 519 15.67 -8.16 4.44
CA VAL A 519 14.76 -9.11 5.10
C VAL A 519 14.58 -8.72 6.57
N ARG A 520 13.38 -8.25 6.94
CA ARG A 520 13.13 -7.55 8.22
C ARG A 520 13.25 -8.44 9.48
N TYR A 521 13.13 -9.74 9.32
CA TYR A 521 13.04 -10.70 10.43
C TYR A 521 14.39 -11.10 11.03
N LEU A 522 15.49 -10.67 10.41
CA LEU A 522 16.84 -10.91 10.91
C LEU A 522 17.22 -9.82 11.92
N SER A 523 17.95 -10.18 12.98
CA SER A 523 18.56 -9.23 13.90
C SER A 523 19.41 -8.18 13.18
N ILE A 524 19.53 -6.99 13.79
CA ILE A 524 20.33 -5.85 13.29
C ILE A 524 21.51 -5.52 14.22
N GLU A 525 21.78 -6.38 15.21
CA GLU A 525 22.70 -6.09 16.32
C GLU A 525 24.15 -6.49 16.02
N ARG A 526 24.40 -7.23 14.93
CA ARG A 526 25.74 -7.69 14.56
C ARG A 526 26.60 -6.54 14.03
N GLU A 527 27.61 -6.17 14.80
CA GLU A 527 28.58 -5.13 14.43
C GLU A 527 29.45 -5.51 13.24
N ASP A 528 29.72 -6.81 13.05
CA ASP A 528 30.46 -7.33 11.90
C ASP A 528 29.62 -7.33 10.60
N GLU A 529 28.32 -7.05 10.68
CA GLU A 529 27.39 -6.92 9.55
C GLU A 529 26.78 -5.53 9.44
N PHE A 530 27.40 -4.53 10.07
CA PHE A 530 26.81 -3.21 10.25
C PHE A 530 26.49 -2.51 8.92
N GLY A 531 27.41 -2.58 7.95
CA GLY A 531 27.20 -2.07 6.59
C GLY A 531 26.25 -2.93 5.73
N LEU A 532 26.24 -4.25 5.95
CA LEU A 532 25.41 -5.21 5.23
C LEU A 532 23.92 -5.10 5.57
N THR A 533 23.62 -4.81 6.85
CA THR A 533 22.30 -5.05 7.46
C THR A 533 21.13 -4.46 6.69
N PHE A 534 21.27 -3.24 6.15
CA PHE A 534 20.23 -2.53 5.39
C PHE A 534 20.51 -2.50 3.87
N GLY A 535 21.52 -3.24 3.43
CA GLY A 535 21.89 -3.35 2.04
C GLY A 535 20.88 -4.16 1.24
N VAL A 536 20.68 -3.76 0.00
CA VAL A 536 19.90 -4.46 -1.03
C VAL A 536 20.73 -4.44 -2.32
N PRO A 537 20.60 -5.42 -3.23
CA PRO A 537 21.27 -5.33 -4.51
C PRO A 537 20.58 -4.26 -5.36
N PHE A 538 21.33 -3.60 -6.24
CA PHE A 538 20.77 -2.88 -7.39
C PHE A 538 21.24 -3.57 -8.67
N TYR A 539 20.30 -4.27 -9.30
CA TYR A 539 20.47 -4.97 -10.57
C TYR A 539 20.00 -4.07 -11.72
N LEU A 540 20.76 -4.03 -12.80
CA LEU A 540 20.46 -3.23 -13.99
C LEU A 540 20.91 -3.94 -15.27
N TYR A 541 19.93 -4.27 -16.11
CA TYR A 541 20.12 -4.66 -17.50
C TYR A 541 19.85 -3.47 -18.42
N ALA A 542 20.80 -3.20 -19.31
CA ALA A 542 20.65 -2.28 -20.43
C ALA A 542 21.16 -2.98 -21.71
N PRO A 543 20.41 -2.93 -22.83
CA PRO A 543 20.82 -3.59 -24.06
C PRO A 543 22.04 -2.92 -24.69
N GLN A 544 22.86 -3.72 -25.38
CA GLN A 544 24.06 -3.24 -26.06
C GLN A 544 23.76 -2.16 -27.11
N SER A 545 22.58 -2.22 -27.74
CA SER A 545 22.07 -1.19 -28.66
C SER A 545 22.01 0.21 -28.03
N ILE A 546 21.76 0.29 -26.72
CA ILE A 546 21.73 1.55 -25.96
C ILE A 546 23.13 1.86 -25.43
N LEU A 547 23.82 0.88 -24.85
CA LEU A 547 25.14 1.08 -24.22
C LEU A 547 26.19 1.61 -25.20
N THR A 548 26.10 1.27 -26.49
CA THR A 548 27.00 1.82 -27.52
C THR A 548 26.73 3.29 -27.89
N GLN A 549 25.61 3.84 -27.41
CA GLN A 549 25.13 5.19 -27.75
C GLN A 549 25.22 6.16 -26.57
N VAL A 550 25.65 5.70 -25.39
CA VAL A 550 25.76 6.50 -24.17
C VAL A 550 27.17 6.37 -23.59
N ASP A 551 27.63 7.42 -22.90
CA ASP A 551 28.86 7.34 -22.11
C ASP A 551 28.54 6.67 -20.77
N PHE A 552 29.26 5.59 -20.45
CA PHE A 552 29.07 4.87 -19.19
C PHE A 552 30.36 4.23 -18.68
N HIS A 553 30.46 4.14 -17.37
CA HIS A 553 31.51 3.38 -16.67
C HIS A 553 30.89 2.54 -15.57
N TYR A 554 31.09 1.22 -15.66
CA TYR A 554 30.67 0.29 -14.63
C TYR A 554 31.82 -0.04 -13.68
N ASP A 555 31.59 0.27 -12.41
CA ASP A 555 32.44 -0.13 -11.29
C ASP A 555 31.56 -0.81 -10.22
N PRO A 556 31.68 -2.14 -10.02
CA PRO A 556 30.85 -2.88 -9.07
C PRO A 556 31.11 -2.50 -7.60
N SER A 557 32.20 -1.78 -7.31
CA SER A 557 32.53 -1.29 -5.97
C SER A 557 31.84 0.02 -5.60
N ARG A 558 31.20 0.69 -6.58
CA ARG A 558 30.46 1.93 -6.36
C ARG A 558 29.39 1.76 -5.29
N ILE A 559 29.28 2.80 -4.49
CA ILE A 559 28.35 2.86 -3.35
C ILE A 559 27.19 3.77 -3.70
N GLY A 560 25.97 3.29 -3.46
CA GLY A 560 24.76 4.07 -3.74
C GLY A 560 23.57 3.68 -2.89
N SER A 561 22.43 4.29 -3.16
CA SER A 561 21.14 3.91 -2.60
C SER A 561 19.98 4.22 -3.54
N HIS A 562 18.76 3.94 -3.10
CA HIS A 562 17.53 4.20 -3.85
C HIS A 562 17.43 5.60 -4.50
N ARG A 563 18.11 6.62 -3.96
CA ARG A 563 18.17 7.97 -4.56
C ARG A 563 18.85 8.00 -5.93
N ASP A 564 19.73 7.05 -6.21
CA ASP A 564 20.59 7.00 -7.40
C ASP A 564 19.95 6.22 -8.57
N ILE A 565 18.86 5.48 -8.32
CA ILE A 565 18.21 4.61 -9.32
C ILE A 565 17.68 5.43 -10.49
N PHE A 566 16.84 6.43 -10.22
CA PHE A 566 16.20 7.20 -11.28
C PHE A 566 17.19 8.06 -12.08
N PRO A 567 18.16 8.77 -11.48
CA PRO A 567 19.24 9.42 -12.23
C PRO A 567 20.00 8.47 -13.18
N THR A 568 20.24 7.22 -12.73
CA THR A 568 20.84 6.18 -13.57
C THR A 568 19.92 5.73 -14.70
N LEU A 569 18.61 5.60 -14.45
CA LEU A 569 17.66 5.23 -15.51
C LEU A 569 17.46 6.35 -16.53
N TYR A 570 17.40 7.61 -16.10
CA TYR A 570 17.24 8.75 -16.99
C TYR A 570 18.41 8.85 -17.97
N SER A 571 19.65 8.66 -17.50
CA SER A 571 20.84 8.75 -18.36
C SER A 571 20.88 7.69 -19.47
N LEU A 572 20.21 6.56 -19.26
CA LEU A 572 20.12 5.46 -20.23
C LEU A 572 18.91 5.55 -21.16
N SER A 573 17.92 6.40 -20.87
CA SER A 573 16.61 6.34 -21.55
C SER A 573 16.09 7.67 -22.07
N LEU A 574 16.61 8.81 -21.60
CA LEU A 574 16.08 10.14 -21.90
C LEU A 574 17.15 11.06 -22.48
N SER A 575 16.79 11.77 -23.56
CA SER A 575 17.63 12.80 -24.19
C SER A 575 17.25 14.19 -23.71
N GLY A 576 18.21 14.96 -23.18
CA GLY A 576 18.02 16.38 -22.91
C GLY A 576 16.90 16.70 -21.92
N GLN A 577 16.47 15.75 -21.09
CA GLN A 577 15.29 15.86 -20.24
C GLN A 577 15.67 16.42 -18.87
N SER A 578 14.96 17.46 -18.44
CA SER A 578 15.10 17.98 -17.07
C SER A 578 14.42 17.06 -16.06
N TYR A 579 15.05 16.91 -14.90
CA TYR A 579 14.55 16.12 -13.78
C TYR A 579 14.98 16.73 -12.44
N ILE A 580 14.29 16.34 -11.36
CA ILE A 580 14.62 16.75 -10.00
C ILE A 580 15.32 15.60 -9.28
N SER A 581 16.43 15.90 -8.61
CA SER A 581 17.15 14.99 -7.73
C SER A 581 17.61 15.74 -6.48
N LEU A 582 17.55 15.09 -5.32
CA LEU A 582 18.12 15.63 -4.08
C LEU A 582 19.54 15.10 -3.86
N GLY A 583 20.36 15.11 -4.91
CA GLY A 583 21.75 14.63 -4.83
C GLY A 583 21.91 13.13 -5.04
N GLY A 584 20.92 12.47 -5.63
CA GLY A 584 21.12 11.16 -6.25
C GLY A 584 21.84 11.29 -7.60
N GLU A 585 22.71 10.33 -7.90
CA GLU A 585 23.69 10.37 -8.99
C GLU A 585 23.52 9.18 -9.94
N ASN A 586 24.01 9.31 -11.18
CA ASN A 586 24.07 8.20 -12.13
C ASN A 586 25.19 7.22 -11.72
N LEU A 587 24.85 6.02 -11.28
CA LEU A 587 25.82 4.99 -10.86
C LEU A 587 26.65 4.41 -12.01
N LEU A 588 26.27 4.69 -13.26
CA LEU A 588 27.05 4.38 -14.45
C LEU A 588 27.77 5.61 -15.02
N SER A 589 27.82 6.74 -14.30
CA SER A 589 28.52 7.95 -14.75
C SER A 589 30.00 7.68 -15.04
N SER A 590 30.53 8.24 -16.13
CA SER A 590 31.97 8.23 -16.39
C SER A 590 32.73 9.28 -15.56
N HIS A 591 32.01 10.15 -14.84
CA HIS A 591 32.56 11.09 -13.87
C HIS A 591 32.59 10.49 -12.46
N GLU A 592 33.32 11.14 -11.56
CA GLU A 592 33.31 10.79 -10.13
C GLU A 592 31.89 10.89 -9.56
N VAL A 593 31.58 9.97 -8.65
CA VAL A 593 30.33 9.92 -7.89
C VAL A 593 30.65 9.98 -6.40
N SER A 594 29.72 10.48 -5.59
CA SER A 594 29.92 10.68 -4.14
C SER A 594 30.25 9.40 -3.37
N ASN A 595 29.85 8.23 -3.89
CA ASN A 595 29.98 6.93 -3.24
C ASN A 595 29.36 6.92 -1.83
N ILE A 596 28.11 7.42 -1.74
CA ILE A 596 27.34 7.46 -0.48
C ILE A 596 26.04 6.70 -0.66
N GLY A 597 25.87 5.64 0.15
CA GLY A 597 24.64 4.88 0.25
C GLY A 597 23.85 5.33 1.48
N PHE A 598 22.71 5.97 1.25
CA PHE A 598 21.83 6.45 2.31
C PHE A 598 20.71 5.47 2.62
N ASN A 599 20.54 5.16 3.90
CA ASN A 599 19.33 4.62 4.52
C ASN A 599 18.93 5.52 5.70
N ALA A 600 17.64 5.54 6.03
CA ALA A 600 17.11 6.27 7.17
C ALA A 600 17.77 5.95 8.54
N SER A 601 18.41 4.79 8.70
CA SER A 601 19.07 4.37 9.95
C SER A 601 20.57 4.19 9.82
N ARG A 602 21.08 4.12 8.59
CA ARG A 602 22.49 3.81 8.29
C ARG A 602 22.97 4.55 7.06
N VAL A 603 24.23 4.94 7.06
CA VAL A 603 24.91 5.44 5.87
C VAL A 603 26.15 4.62 5.64
N ILE A 604 26.42 4.30 4.37
CA ILE A 604 27.64 3.63 3.94
C ILE A 604 28.43 4.56 3.01
N THR A 605 29.76 4.57 3.16
CA THR A 605 30.70 5.36 2.37
C THR A 605 31.90 4.48 1.98
N LEU A 606 32.87 5.00 1.23
CA LEU A 606 34.10 4.26 0.91
C LEU A 606 34.88 3.81 2.16
N GLN A 607 34.70 4.48 3.29
CA GLN A 607 35.46 4.21 4.52
C GLN A 607 34.79 3.15 5.40
N GLY A 608 33.47 2.98 5.31
CA GLY A 608 32.71 2.06 6.15
C GLY A 608 31.26 2.48 6.30
N ALA A 609 30.65 2.10 7.41
CA ALA A 609 29.24 2.34 7.70
C ALA A 609 29.05 3.01 9.07
N TYR A 610 28.08 3.92 9.19
CA TYR A 610 27.76 4.59 10.45
C TYR A 610 26.24 4.70 10.67
N SER A 611 25.85 4.88 11.94
CA SER A 611 24.44 5.04 12.36
C SER A 611 24.02 6.49 12.28
N THR A 612 22.84 6.79 11.76
CA THR A 612 22.28 8.15 11.84
C THR A 612 21.97 8.58 13.29
N GLY A 613 21.86 7.63 14.22
CA GLY A 613 21.67 7.89 15.66
C GLY A 613 22.98 8.04 16.46
N GLN A 614 24.11 7.64 15.88
CA GLN A 614 25.46 7.78 16.45
C GLN A 614 26.43 8.13 15.32
N PRO A 615 26.33 9.34 14.76
CA PRO A 615 27.00 9.68 13.50
C PRO A 615 28.53 9.75 13.60
N ASP A 616 29.09 9.96 14.79
CA ASP A 616 30.54 10.06 14.99
C ASP A 616 31.26 8.70 14.95
N VAL A 617 30.51 7.59 15.05
CA VAL A 617 31.04 6.22 15.15
C VAL A 617 30.91 5.51 13.82
N LEU A 618 32.04 5.25 13.16
CA LEU A 618 32.12 4.55 11.87
C LEU A 618 32.71 3.16 12.06
N TYR A 619 32.04 2.15 11.51
CA TYR A 619 32.48 0.77 11.40
C TYR A 619 33.16 0.58 10.03
N PRO A 620 34.50 0.45 9.96
CA PRO A 620 35.21 0.32 8.68
C PRO A 620 34.80 -0.94 7.92
N TRP A 621 35.00 -0.95 6.61
CA TRP A 621 34.83 -2.18 5.82
C TRP A 621 35.84 -3.25 6.24
N ALA A 622 35.35 -4.48 6.35
CA ALA A 622 36.16 -5.69 6.35
C ALA A 622 36.14 -6.30 4.93
N ASP A 623 35.98 -7.62 4.81
CA ASP A 623 35.88 -8.28 3.52
C ASP A 623 34.48 -8.16 2.92
N GLY A 624 34.43 -7.79 1.63
CA GLY A 624 33.18 -7.71 0.86
C GLY A 624 32.19 -6.66 1.41
N LEU A 625 31.07 -7.14 1.95
CA LEU A 625 29.99 -6.33 2.54
C LEU A 625 30.03 -6.28 4.08
N LEU A 626 30.98 -6.99 4.71
CA LEU A 626 31.12 -7.06 6.16
C LEU A 626 31.85 -5.85 6.72
N SER A 627 31.70 -5.64 8.02
CA SER A 627 32.30 -4.54 8.77
C SER A 627 33.29 -5.05 9.80
N GLN A 628 34.28 -4.23 10.15
CA GLN A 628 35.14 -4.45 11.31
C GLN A 628 34.36 -4.05 12.58
N THR A 629 34.57 -4.78 13.68
CA THR A 629 33.97 -4.43 14.98
C THR A 629 34.72 -3.29 15.68
N GLU A 630 35.97 -3.02 15.30
CA GLU A 630 36.74 -1.88 15.81
C GLU A 630 36.33 -0.60 15.07
N THR A 631 35.76 0.35 15.81
CA THR A 631 35.23 1.60 15.25
C THR A 631 36.30 2.68 15.07
N ARG A 632 36.05 3.65 14.19
CA ARG A 632 36.83 4.88 14.02
C ARG A 632 35.93 6.10 14.04
N VAL A 633 36.54 7.28 14.16
CA VAL A 633 35.82 8.56 14.05
C VAL A 633 35.36 8.75 12.60
N ASN A 634 34.07 9.02 12.41
CA ASN A 634 33.51 9.37 11.11
C ASN A 634 34.00 10.77 10.69
N PRO A 635 34.62 10.95 9.51
CA PRO A 635 35.05 12.27 9.04
C PRO A 635 33.90 13.15 8.53
N ASP A 636 32.71 12.61 8.30
CA ASP A 636 31.53 13.37 7.88
C ASP A 636 30.26 12.95 8.65
N PRO A 637 30.18 13.29 9.96
CA PRO A 637 29.05 12.91 10.81
C PRO A 637 27.76 13.70 10.50
N GLU A 638 27.87 14.88 9.88
CA GLU A 638 26.70 15.74 9.63
C GLU A 638 25.94 15.36 8.35
N TRP A 639 26.57 14.69 7.39
CA TRP A 639 26.02 14.45 6.06
C TRP A 639 24.59 13.90 6.08
N ALA A 640 24.35 12.82 6.84
CA ALA A 640 23.04 12.17 6.89
C ALA A 640 21.95 13.09 7.46
N GLN A 641 22.30 13.90 8.45
CA GLN A 641 21.38 14.85 9.08
C GLN A 641 21.03 15.98 8.11
N GLU A 642 22.02 16.50 7.39
CA GLU A 642 21.84 17.58 6.41
C GLU A 642 21.06 17.13 5.18
N TYR A 643 21.30 15.92 4.70
CA TYR A 643 20.52 15.33 3.62
C TYR A 643 19.04 15.14 4.02
N ARG A 644 18.78 14.67 5.24
CA ARG A 644 17.41 14.55 5.78
C ARG A 644 16.72 15.90 5.92
N LYS A 645 17.44 16.93 6.40
CA LYS A 645 16.92 18.30 6.46
C LYS A 645 16.53 18.79 5.07
N LEU A 646 17.35 18.54 4.05
CA LEU A 646 17.03 18.89 2.66
C LEU A 646 15.76 18.18 2.19
N MET A 647 15.69 16.86 2.32
CA MET A 647 14.54 16.06 1.90
C MET A 647 13.24 16.54 2.55
N ASN A 648 13.26 16.75 3.86
CA ASN A 648 12.11 17.25 4.61
C ASN A 648 11.72 18.68 4.20
N ALA A 649 12.69 19.60 4.12
CA ALA A 649 12.46 20.99 3.77
C ALA A 649 11.91 21.13 2.35
N TYR A 650 12.47 20.36 1.42
CA TYR A 650 12.03 20.34 0.03
C TYR A 650 10.61 19.80 -0.11
N LEU A 651 10.29 18.70 0.58
CA LEU A 651 8.93 18.16 0.59
C LEU A 651 7.92 19.18 1.15
N ARG A 652 8.21 19.77 2.32
CA ARG A 652 7.34 20.75 2.96
C ARG A 652 7.14 21.98 2.09
N TYR A 653 8.20 22.45 1.42
CA TYR A 653 8.11 23.53 0.46
C TYR A 653 7.14 23.17 -0.67
N GLN A 654 7.32 22.04 -1.34
CA GLN A 654 6.43 21.61 -2.42
C GLN A 654 4.96 21.47 -1.99
N VAL A 655 4.70 20.97 -0.78
CA VAL A 655 3.33 20.76 -0.28
C VAL A 655 2.64 22.06 0.12
N THR A 656 3.39 23.09 0.55
CA THR A 656 2.81 24.31 1.14
C THR A 656 2.76 25.51 0.21
N GLN A 657 3.39 25.45 -0.98
CA GLN A 657 3.19 26.45 -2.02
C GLN A 657 1.76 26.33 -2.57
N LYS A 658 0.93 27.36 -2.35
CA LYS A 658 -0.42 27.47 -2.88
C LYS A 658 -0.44 28.26 -4.19
#